data_AF-A0A5J5BSG8-F1
#
_entry.id   AF-A0A5J5BSG8-F1
#
_cell.length_a   1.000
_cell.length_b   1.000
_cell.length_c   1.000
_cell.angle_alpha   90.00
_cell.angle_beta   90.00
_cell.angle_gamma   90.00
#
_symmetry.space_group_name_H-M   'P 1'
#
loop_
_entity.id
_entity.type
_entity.pdbx_description
1 polymer ?
#
loop_
_entity_poly.entity_id
_entity_poly.type
_entity_poly.pdbx_seq_one_letter_code
_entity_poly.pdbx_strand_id
1 'polypeptide(L)'
;MESILSRLWRFALRLIFLLAMCSFSDCYDPLDPNGNITVTFDILQWTVDGYVARVTIQNFYQYRHVDKPGWQLGWTWTRNEVIWSMSGAFATQQGNCSAFKSQIPHSCKKDPVMLDLMPEALPQNRSEDCCRGGILAAWAINPFNSFSSFEITVGNLEGNYSAYKPANLTLMAPGPGYTCGPVVDTDPTVWSVIGGKREEQVFRTWKSTCTYSSYIANKNPVCCVSLSTFYNPTITSCPQCSCGCRTADQSRTSCIRQDYPSSQTDSLSNFDRVQCTDHMCPLQVHWHVKNNYMDHWRVKLTISNHNYGKNYSDWNVLVQHPGFSQSATTYSFNSTLLPTVGFTDEVALFWGLEYYNNELLQADEKQQGSVTTEILLSKDSKAFTLRNGWTLPRRIYFNGENCEMPLPDTFPMLPNAMQTEALPLVNKFQLSEDHNSVFPKGVPWVRYHGIYKDLNINIIWPGKDTVLGVDSVGTVSASLVTYASIQALQPDLIINAGTAGGFKAKGACIGDVFLASDIAFHDRRIPIPVFDLYGVGLRQAFSTPNILKELNLKVGKLSTGDSLDMSPQDEASITANDATIKDMEGAAVAYVTNLLKVPAIFVKAVTDIVDGDKPTSEEFLQNLAAVTAALDQAVTQVVDFLNGKSLSEL
;
A
#
# COMPACT_ATOMS: atom_id res chain seq x y z
N MET A 1 53.58 -2.03 -26.16
CA MET A 1 52.38 -2.19 -27.03
C MET A 1 51.45 -3.31 -26.55
N GLU A 2 51.93 -4.31 -25.80
CA GLU A 2 51.12 -5.42 -25.26
C GLU A 2 50.19 -5.07 -24.07
N SER A 3 50.45 -3.97 -23.34
CA SER A 3 49.63 -3.63 -22.15
C SER A 3 48.31 -2.92 -22.47
N ILE A 4 48.20 -2.31 -23.65
CA ILE A 4 47.00 -1.58 -24.10
C ILE A 4 45.99 -2.54 -24.72
N LEU A 5 46.45 -3.51 -25.52
CA LEU A 5 45.59 -4.55 -26.09
C LEU A 5 44.91 -5.40 -25.02
N SER A 6 45.60 -5.76 -23.94
CA SER A 6 45.00 -6.59 -22.88
C SER A 6 43.94 -5.83 -22.06
N ARG A 7 44.12 -4.52 -21.87
CA ARG A 7 43.12 -3.65 -21.22
C ARG A 7 41.90 -3.44 -22.10
N LEU A 8 42.09 -3.22 -23.40
CA LEU A 8 41.00 -3.12 -24.38
C LEU A 8 40.23 -4.42 -24.49
N TRP A 9 40.90 -5.58 -24.46
CA TRP A 9 40.24 -6.88 -24.49
C TRP A 9 39.41 -7.12 -23.22
N ARG A 10 39.94 -6.80 -22.02
CA ARG A 10 39.17 -6.90 -20.77
C ARG A 10 37.98 -5.95 -20.73
N PHE A 11 38.12 -4.74 -21.28
CA PHE A 11 37.02 -3.79 -21.42
C PHE A 11 35.96 -4.31 -22.40
N ALA A 12 36.38 -4.83 -23.56
CA ALA A 12 35.49 -5.43 -24.53
C ALA A 12 34.75 -6.66 -23.95
N LEU A 13 35.44 -7.52 -23.20
CA LEU A 13 34.80 -8.67 -22.54
C LEU A 13 33.79 -8.22 -21.47
N ARG A 14 34.09 -7.18 -20.69
CA ARG A 14 33.13 -6.59 -19.75
C ARG A 14 31.96 -5.92 -20.45
N LEU A 15 32.19 -5.23 -21.56
CA LEU A 15 31.14 -4.60 -22.37
C LEU A 15 30.25 -5.65 -23.04
N ILE A 16 30.83 -6.75 -23.56
CA ILE A 16 30.10 -7.89 -24.12
C ILE A 16 29.29 -8.60 -23.02
N PHE A 17 29.83 -8.75 -21.80
CA PHE A 17 29.09 -9.32 -20.68
C PHE A 17 27.93 -8.40 -20.24
N LEU A 18 28.15 -7.08 -20.20
CA LEU A 18 27.11 -6.07 -19.94
C LEU A 18 26.04 -6.03 -21.05
N LEU A 19 26.44 -6.09 -22.32
CA LEU A 19 25.54 -6.15 -23.47
C LEU A 19 24.77 -7.47 -23.54
N ALA A 20 25.39 -8.59 -23.17
CA ALA A 20 24.74 -9.90 -23.07
C ALA A 20 23.73 -9.95 -21.92
N MET A 21 23.97 -9.25 -20.80
CA MET A 21 22.97 -9.08 -19.74
C MET A 21 21.85 -8.12 -20.12
N CYS A 22 22.11 -7.11 -20.96
CA CYS A 22 21.08 -6.19 -21.47
C CYS A 22 20.16 -6.79 -22.55
N SER A 23 20.43 -8.00 -23.04
CA SER A 23 19.65 -8.59 -24.15
C SER A 23 18.41 -9.39 -23.69
N PHE A 24 18.17 -9.49 -22.38
CA PHE A 24 17.07 -10.30 -21.80
C PHE A 24 16.12 -9.50 -20.89
N SER A 25 16.24 -8.18 -20.83
CA SER A 25 15.55 -7.35 -19.81
C SER A 25 14.05 -7.11 -20.05
N ASP A 26 13.51 -7.40 -21.23
CA ASP A 26 12.25 -6.75 -21.64
C ASP A 26 10.99 -7.61 -21.42
N CYS A 27 11.14 -8.86 -20.96
CA CYS A 27 10.03 -9.77 -20.63
C CYS A 27 10.20 -10.51 -19.29
N TYR A 28 11.16 -10.10 -18.45
CA TYR A 28 11.45 -10.79 -17.19
C TYR A 28 10.60 -10.21 -16.05
N ASP A 29 9.62 -10.98 -15.57
CA ASP A 29 8.91 -10.67 -14.34
C ASP A 29 9.73 -11.20 -13.15
N PRO A 30 10.34 -10.34 -12.32
CA PRO A 30 11.24 -10.80 -11.28
C PRO A 30 10.52 -11.51 -10.13
N LEU A 31 9.20 -11.31 -9.97
CA LEU A 31 8.41 -12.00 -8.95
C LEU A 31 7.86 -13.35 -9.44
N ASP A 32 7.87 -13.59 -10.75
CA ASP A 32 7.48 -14.86 -11.36
C ASP A 32 8.39 -15.21 -12.56
N PRO A 33 9.67 -15.52 -12.31
CA PRO A 33 10.66 -15.68 -13.37
C PRO A 33 10.43 -16.90 -14.28
N ASN A 34 9.64 -17.86 -13.81
CA ASN A 34 9.29 -19.06 -14.56
C ASN A 34 7.89 -18.99 -15.17
N GLY A 35 7.15 -17.90 -14.93
CA GLY A 35 5.80 -17.70 -15.43
C GLY A 35 5.76 -17.64 -16.96
N ASN A 36 4.92 -18.48 -17.56
CA ASN A 36 4.68 -18.49 -19.00
C ASN A 36 3.32 -19.13 -19.32
N ILE A 37 2.86 -18.96 -20.56
CA ILE A 37 1.78 -19.76 -21.13
C ILE A 37 2.40 -20.72 -22.15
N THR A 38 2.17 -22.02 -21.99
CA THR A 38 2.64 -23.03 -22.95
C THR A 38 1.48 -23.53 -23.80
N VAL A 39 1.68 -23.55 -25.11
CA VAL A 39 0.76 -24.14 -26.09
C VAL A 39 1.37 -25.44 -26.60
N THR A 40 0.66 -26.54 -26.42
CA THR A 40 1.09 -27.89 -26.78
C THR A 40 0.17 -28.47 -27.84
N PHE A 41 0.73 -29.02 -28.91
CA PHE A 41 0.04 -29.77 -29.95
C PHE A 41 0.44 -31.24 -29.83
N ASP A 42 -0.45 -32.07 -29.30
CA ASP A 42 -0.24 -33.50 -29.13
C ASP A 42 -0.96 -34.27 -30.25
N ILE A 43 -0.20 -34.95 -31.11
CA ILE A 43 -0.75 -35.76 -32.20
C ILE A 43 -1.21 -37.10 -31.65
N LEU A 44 -2.53 -37.27 -31.55
CA LEU A 44 -3.17 -38.44 -30.95
C LEU A 44 -3.28 -39.61 -31.92
N GLN A 45 -3.55 -39.34 -33.19
CA GLN A 45 -3.71 -40.38 -34.22
C GLN A 45 -3.46 -39.83 -35.63
N TRP A 46 -3.08 -40.72 -36.55
CA TRP A 46 -2.95 -40.42 -37.98
C TRP A 46 -4.21 -40.83 -38.74
N THR A 47 -4.66 -39.99 -39.67
CA THR A 47 -5.76 -40.30 -40.59
C THR A 47 -5.22 -40.60 -41.99
N VAL A 48 -6.09 -40.97 -42.92
CA VAL A 48 -5.71 -41.30 -44.31
C VAL A 48 -5.09 -40.10 -45.03
N ASP A 49 -5.48 -38.88 -44.67
CA ASP A 49 -5.11 -37.63 -45.33
C ASP A 49 -4.53 -36.57 -44.38
N GLY A 50 -4.20 -36.96 -43.14
CA GLY A 50 -4.08 -36.02 -42.03
C GLY A 50 -3.74 -36.63 -40.66
N TYR A 51 -4.16 -35.94 -39.60
CA TYR A 51 -4.01 -36.38 -38.22
C TYR A 51 -5.05 -35.72 -37.31
N VAL A 52 -5.27 -36.30 -36.13
CA VAL A 52 -6.01 -35.66 -35.04
C VAL A 52 -5.03 -35.23 -33.97
N ALA A 53 -5.13 -33.98 -33.54
CA ALA A 53 -4.31 -33.42 -32.49
C ALA A 53 -5.15 -32.78 -31.38
N ARG A 54 -4.67 -32.91 -30.14
CA ARG A 54 -5.14 -32.14 -28.99
C ARG A 54 -4.26 -30.92 -28.84
N VAL A 55 -4.87 -29.75 -28.78
CA VAL A 55 -4.19 -28.49 -28.52
C VAL A 55 -4.51 -28.06 -27.11
N THR A 56 -3.48 -27.96 -26.26
CA THR A 56 -3.60 -27.59 -24.85
C THR A 56 -2.90 -26.26 -24.61
N ILE A 57 -3.60 -25.33 -23.98
CA ILE A 57 -3.08 -24.03 -23.54
C ILE A 57 -3.01 -24.06 -22.02
N GLN A 58 -1.81 -23.91 -21.48
CA GLN A 58 -1.52 -24.06 -20.05
C GLN A 58 -0.89 -22.78 -19.51
N ASN A 59 -1.50 -22.19 -18.50
CA ASN A 59 -0.98 -21.02 -17.78
C ASN A 59 -0.14 -21.46 -16.58
N PHE A 60 1.13 -21.07 -16.55
CA PHE A 60 2.05 -21.30 -15.44
C PHE A 60 2.35 -20.02 -14.64
N TYR A 61 1.75 -18.88 -15.00
CA TYR A 61 1.89 -17.66 -14.20
C TYR A 61 1.24 -17.84 -12.83
N GLN A 62 1.96 -17.49 -11.76
CA GLN A 62 1.50 -17.70 -10.38
C GLN A 62 0.33 -16.78 -10.01
N TYR A 63 0.33 -15.53 -10.47
CA TYR A 63 -0.68 -14.53 -10.12
C TYR A 63 -1.33 -13.82 -11.32
N ARG A 64 -0.94 -14.15 -12.56
CA ARG A 64 -1.56 -13.59 -13.77
C ARG A 64 -2.57 -14.57 -14.33
N HIS A 65 -3.82 -14.13 -14.48
CA HIS A 65 -4.87 -14.90 -15.14
C HIS A 65 -5.19 -14.33 -16.52
N VAL A 66 -5.81 -15.14 -17.37
CA VAL A 66 -6.45 -14.71 -18.61
C VAL A 66 -7.94 -14.53 -18.31
N ASP A 67 -8.38 -13.27 -18.23
CA ASP A 67 -9.78 -12.90 -17.97
C ASP A 67 -10.57 -12.78 -19.28
N LYS A 68 -11.87 -12.50 -19.19
CA LYS A 68 -12.75 -12.15 -20.31
C LYS A 68 -12.16 -10.99 -21.14
N PRO A 69 -12.27 -11.03 -22.48
CA PRO A 69 -13.03 -11.97 -23.30
C PRO A 69 -12.37 -13.35 -23.55
N GLY A 70 -11.27 -13.66 -22.87
CA GLY A 70 -10.55 -14.92 -23.01
C GLY A 70 -9.42 -14.90 -24.03
N TRP A 71 -8.71 -16.01 -24.15
CA TRP A 71 -7.62 -16.16 -25.12
C TRP A 71 -8.12 -16.33 -26.57
N GLN A 72 -7.31 -15.87 -27.52
CA GLN A 72 -7.41 -16.14 -28.95
C GLN A 72 -6.08 -16.70 -29.42
N LEU A 73 -6.11 -17.90 -30.00
CA LEU A 73 -4.92 -18.61 -30.43
C LEU A 73 -4.87 -18.68 -31.96
N GLY A 74 -3.84 -18.12 -32.56
CA GLY A 74 -3.61 -18.15 -34.00
C GLY A 74 -2.29 -18.81 -34.37
N TRP A 75 -2.22 -19.35 -35.58
CA TRP A 75 -0.98 -19.85 -36.17
C TRP A 75 -1.07 -19.85 -37.68
N THR A 76 0.04 -20.13 -38.36
CA THR A 76 0.11 -20.29 -39.81
C THR A 76 0.46 -21.74 -40.17
N TRP A 77 -0.37 -22.36 -41.01
CA TRP A 77 -0.08 -23.65 -41.62
C TRP A 77 1.10 -23.55 -42.59
N THR A 78 2.00 -24.53 -42.56
CA THR A 78 3.24 -24.48 -43.35
C THR A 78 3.03 -24.81 -44.82
N ARG A 79 2.00 -25.61 -45.12
CA ARG A 79 1.61 -26.04 -46.46
C ARG A 79 0.16 -25.62 -46.72
N ASN A 80 -0.68 -26.57 -47.14
CA ASN A 80 -2.08 -26.40 -47.51
C ASN A 80 -3.02 -27.15 -46.55
N GLU A 81 -2.59 -27.34 -45.31
CA GLU A 81 -3.36 -28.01 -44.26
C GLU A 81 -4.73 -27.33 -44.08
N VAL A 82 -5.76 -28.14 -43.83
CA VAL A 82 -7.12 -27.65 -43.54
C VAL A 82 -7.64 -28.30 -42.27
N ILE A 83 -8.59 -27.65 -41.60
CA ILE A 83 -9.26 -28.18 -40.41
C ILE A 83 -10.57 -28.80 -40.87
N TRP A 84 -10.67 -30.12 -40.81
CA TRP A 84 -11.88 -30.85 -41.16
C TRP A 84 -12.98 -30.70 -40.12
N SER A 85 -12.62 -30.84 -38.86
CA SER A 85 -13.52 -30.71 -37.72
C SER A 85 -12.75 -30.33 -36.46
N MET A 86 -13.47 -29.82 -35.46
CA MET A 86 -12.91 -29.51 -34.15
C MET A 86 -13.96 -29.62 -33.05
N SER A 87 -13.50 -29.91 -31.83
CA SER A 87 -14.31 -29.96 -30.60
C SER A 87 -13.57 -29.23 -29.48
N GLY A 88 -14.30 -28.60 -28.56
CA GLY A 88 -13.74 -27.79 -27.47
C GLY A 88 -13.50 -26.32 -27.82
N ALA A 89 -13.17 -26.02 -29.08
CA ALA A 89 -12.96 -24.67 -29.59
C ALA A 89 -13.60 -24.51 -30.98
N PHE A 90 -13.55 -23.30 -31.55
CA PHE A 90 -13.95 -23.05 -32.93
C PHE A 90 -13.03 -22.06 -33.65
N ALA A 91 -12.78 -22.30 -34.94
CA ALA A 91 -12.12 -21.33 -35.82
C ALA A 91 -13.08 -20.17 -36.12
N THR A 92 -12.60 -18.93 -35.97
CA THR A 92 -13.42 -17.72 -36.17
C THR A 92 -13.84 -17.50 -37.63
N GLN A 93 -13.06 -18.03 -38.59
CA GLN A 93 -13.30 -17.87 -40.02
C GLN A 93 -13.07 -19.18 -40.77
N GLN A 94 -13.95 -19.48 -41.72
CA GLN A 94 -13.83 -20.64 -42.60
C GLN A 94 -12.78 -20.43 -43.70
N GLY A 95 -12.62 -19.21 -44.23
CA GLY A 95 -11.71 -18.94 -45.35
C GLY A 95 -12.23 -19.47 -46.70
N ASN A 96 -11.37 -19.54 -47.71
CA ASN A 96 -11.74 -19.98 -49.06
C ASN A 96 -11.62 -21.52 -49.20
N CYS A 97 -12.74 -22.21 -49.02
CA CYS A 97 -12.84 -23.67 -49.18
C CYS A 97 -13.33 -24.12 -50.57
N SER A 98 -13.36 -23.26 -51.59
CA SER A 98 -13.97 -23.59 -52.91
C SER A 98 -13.33 -24.78 -53.64
N ALA A 99 -12.12 -25.20 -53.24
CA ALA A 99 -11.47 -26.39 -53.78
C ALA A 99 -12.18 -27.70 -53.37
N PHE A 100 -12.96 -27.70 -52.28
CA PHE A 100 -13.60 -28.89 -51.73
C PHE A 100 -15.10 -28.94 -52.13
N LYS A 101 -15.49 -29.92 -52.93
CA LYS A 101 -16.85 -30.00 -53.52
C LYS A 101 -17.82 -30.95 -52.80
N SER A 102 -17.33 -31.92 -52.03
CA SER A 102 -18.17 -32.97 -51.43
C SER A 102 -18.35 -32.79 -49.93
N GLN A 103 -17.24 -32.66 -49.18
CA GLN A 103 -17.24 -32.33 -47.77
C GLN A 103 -16.48 -31.02 -47.62
N ILE A 104 -17.08 -30.04 -46.95
CA ILE A 104 -16.46 -28.73 -46.75
C ILE A 104 -15.75 -28.75 -45.40
N PRO A 105 -14.44 -28.45 -45.34
CA PRO A 105 -13.72 -28.33 -44.07
C PRO A 105 -14.32 -27.23 -43.16
N HIS A 106 -14.14 -27.39 -41.85
CA HIS A 106 -14.45 -26.36 -40.86
C HIS A 106 -13.68 -25.06 -41.13
N SER A 107 -12.40 -25.16 -41.51
CA SER A 107 -11.62 -24.00 -41.97
C SER A 107 -10.55 -24.38 -42.98
N CYS A 108 -10.46 -23.63 -44.07
CA CYS A 108 -9.41 -23.68 -45.09
C CYS A 108 -8.50 -22.46 -45.05
N LYS A 109 -8.60 -21.64 -43.99
CA LYS A 109 -7.75 -20.46 -43.83
C LYS A 109 -6.32 -20.92 -43.49
N LYS A 110 -5.32 -20.32 -44.15
CA LYS A 110 -3.90 -20.64 -43.92
C LYS A 110 -3.41 -20.19 -42.55
N ASP A 111 -4.00 -19.12 -42.04
CA ASP A 111 -3.73 -18.48 -40.76
C ASP A 111 -4.99 -18.48 -39.87
N PRO A 112 -5.46 -19.64 -39.39
CA PRO A 112 -6.68 -19.71 -38.61
C PRO A 112 -6.49 -19.12 -37.20
N VAL A 113 -7.57 -18.58 -36.64
CA VAL A 113 -7.64 -18.09 -35.25
C VAL A 113 -8.74 -18.87 -34.52
N MET A 114 -8.39 -19.42 -33.37
CA MET A 114 -9.25 -20.24 -32.51
C MET A 114 -9.71 -19.48 -31.29
N LEU A 115 -10.97 -19.67 -30.94
CA LEU A 115 -11.57 -19.24 -29.68
C LEU A 115 -12.12 -20.46 -28.94
N ASP A 116 -11.99 -20.44 -27.62
CA ASP A 116 -12.58 -21.45 -26.74
C ASP A 116 -14.11 -21.40 -26.82
N LEU A 117 -14.76 -22.54 -26.61
CA LEU A 117 -16.20 -22.57 -26.43
C LEU A 117 -16.58 -22.07 -25.03
N MET A 118 -17.80 -21.55 -24.92
CA MET A 118 -18.36 -21.14 -23.63
C MET A 118 -18.74 -22.36 -22.77
N PRO A 119 -18.78 -22.24 -21.42
CA PRO A 119 -19.16 -23.31 -20.51
C PRO A 119 -20.54 -23.94 -20.79
N GLU A 120 -21.42 -23.24 -21.50
CA GLU A 120 -22.78 -23.68 -21.86
C GLU A 120 -22.85 -24.48 -23.17
N ALA A 121 -21.73 -24.71 -23.86
CA ALA A 121 -21.70 -25.42 -25.14
C ALA A 121 -22.34 -26.82 -25.07
N LEU A 122 -22.96 -27.29 -26.17
CA LEU A 122 -23.60 -28.62 -26.19
C LEU A 122 -22.57 -29.73 -25.93
N PRO A 123 -22.92 -30.81 -25.18
CA PRO A 123 -21.97 -31.88 -24.84
C PRO A 123 -21.27 -32.53 -26.04
N GLN A 124 -21.93 -32.58 -27.19
CA GLN A 124 -21.39 -33.15 -28.44
C GLN A 124 -20.21 -32.35 -29.01
N ASN A 125 -20.11 -31.07 -28.67
CA ASN A 125 -19.07 -30.17 -29.15
C ASN A 125 -17.95 -29.97 -28.12
N ARG A 126 -18.04 -30.61 -26.94
CA ARG A 126 -17.04 -30.49 -25.88
C ARG A 126 -15.96 -31.57 -26.05
N SER A 127 -14.72 -31.20 -25.76
CA SER A 127 -13.60 -32.12 -25.55
C SER A 127 -13.32 -32.27 -24.05
N GLU A 128 -12.43 -33.20 -23.70
CA GLU A 128 -11.86 -33.26 -22.36
C GLU A 128 -11.17 -31.93 -22.02
N ASP A 129 -11.31 -31.50 -20.76
CA ASP A 129 -10.71 -30.29 -20.20
C ASP A 129 -10.96 -28.98 -20.98
N CYS A 130 -12.03 -28.95 -21.77
CA CYS A 130 -12.72 -27.74 -22.22
C CYS A 130 -13.93 -27.48 -21.31
N CYS A 131 -14.69 -26.40 -21.38
CA CYS A 131 -14.71 -25.26 -22.29
C CYS A 131 -14.96 -24.07 -21.35
N ARG A 132 -14.10 -23.05 -21.34
CA ARG A 132 -14.08 -22.04 -20.27
C ARG A 132 -14.24 -20.62 -20.79
N GLY A 133 -14.71 -20.46 -22.03
CA GLY A 133 -14.83 -19.16 -22.67
C GLY A 133 -13.48 -18.43 -22.77
N GLY A 134 -12.38 -19.18 -22.79
CA GLY A 134 -11.03 -18.65 -22.94
C GLY A 134 -10.40 -18.15 -21.64
N ILE A 135 -11.04 -18.39 -20.48
CA ILE A 135 -10.52 -17.99 -19.18
C ILE A 135 -9.47 -19.02 -18.71
N LEU A 136 -8.32 -18.54 -18.23
CA LEU A 136 -7.28 -19.36 -17.60
C LEU A 136 -6.92 -18.75 -16.25
N ALA A 137 -7.15 -19.49 -15.16
CA ALA A 137 -6.78 -19.05 -13.83
C ALA A 137 -5.26 -18.93 -13.66
N ALA A 138 -4.83 -18.09 -12.72
CA ALA A 138 -3.44 -18.08 -12.28
C ALA A 138 -3.11 -19.38 -11.52
N TRP A 139 -1.92 -19.92 -11.74
CA TRP A 139 -1.51 -21.23 -11.25
C TRP A 139 -1.59 -21.33 -9.71
N ALA A 140 -1.14 -20.31 -8.98
CA ALA A 140 -1.15 -20.35 -7.51
C ALA A 140 -2.56 -20.28 -6.91
N ILE A 141 -3.54 -19.78 -7.67
CA ILE A 141 -4.94 -19.65 -7.23
C ILE A 141 -5.70 -20.93 -7.54
N ASN A 142 -5.62 -21.41 -8.78
CA ASN A 142 -6.33 -22.62 -9.19
C ASN A 142 -5.59 -23.35 -10.32
N PRO A 143 -4.73 -24.34 -9.98
CA PRO A 143 -4.03 -25.15 -10.97
C PRO A 143 -4.97 -25.93 -11.91
N PHE A 144 -6.12 -26.40 -11.42
CA PHE A 144 -7.08 -27.14 -12.24
C PHE A 144 -7.75 -26.24 -13.29
N ASN A 145 -7.92 -24.96 -12.97
CA ASN A 145 -8.50 -23.97 -13.87
C ASN A 145 -7.48 -23.21 -14.73
N SER A 146 -6.20 -23.59 -14.65
CA SER A 146 -5.09 -22.90 -15.31
C SER A 146 -4.84 -23.36 -16.76
N PHE A 147 -5.61 -24.32 -17.28
CA PHE A 147 -5.43 -24.84 -18.64
C PHE A 147 -6.74 -25.10 -19.37
N SER A 148 -6.71 -25.09 -20.69
CA SER A 148 -7.86 -25.47 -21.53
C SER A 148 -7.34 -26.28 -22.72
N SER A 149 -8.10 -27.28 -23.16
CA SER A 149 -7.75 -28.06 -24.34
C SER A 149 -8.91 -28.26 -25.31
N PHE A 150 -8.57 -28.35 -26.59
CA PHE A 150 -9.50 -28.63 -27.68
C PHE A 150 -8.87 -29.60 -28.68
N GLU A 151 -9.70 -30.33 -29.43
CA GLU A 151 -9.23 -31.30 -30.41
C GLU A 151 -9.52 -30.81 -31.83
N ILE A 152 -8.57 -31.06 -32.73
CA ILE A 152 -8.66 -30.69 -34.14
C ILE A 152 -8.34 -31.89 -35.03
N THR A 153 -9.12 -32.06 -36.10
CA THR A 153 -8.82 -32.99 -37.18
C THR A 153 -8.25 -32.19 -38.35
N VAL A 154 -6.96 -32.38 -38.63
CA VAL A 154 -6.22 -31.69 -39.69
C VAL A 154 -6.07 -32.63 -40.87
N GLY A 155 -6.22 -32.13 -42.09
CA GLY A 155 -6.05 -32.92 -43.31
C GLY A 155 -5.44 -32.14 -44.48
N ASN A 156 -5.63 -32.67 -45.69
CA ASN A 156 -5.05 -32.16 -46.94
C ASN A 156 -3.51 -32.22 -47.00
N LEU A 157 -2.92 -33.30 -46.47
CA LEU A 157 -1.46 -33.55 -46.47
C LEU A 157 -0.95 -34.31 -47.72
N GLU A 158 -1.80 -34.55 -48.72
CA GLU A 158 -1.44 -35.21 -50.01
C GLU A 158 -0.67 -36.54 -49.85
N GLY A 159 -0.97 -37.32 -48.80
CA GLY A 159 -0.34 -38.62 -48.53
C GLY A 159 1.07 -38.55 -47.89
N ASN A 160 1.53 -37.36 -47.49
CA ASN A 160 2.75 -37.22 -46.71
C ASN A 160 2.46 -37.44 -45.21
N TYR A 161 2.83 -38.61 -44.69
CA TYR A 161 2.66 -38.96 -43.26
C TYR A 161 3.57 -38.16 -42.31
N SER A 162 4.43 -37.27 -42.82
CA SER A 162 5.21 -36.37 -41.98
C SER A 162 4.41 -35.09 -41.73
N ALA A 163 3.67 -35.03 -40.61
CA ALA A 163 3.02 -33.78 -40.20
C ALA A 163 4.07 -32.68 -39.97
N TYR A 164 3.74 -31.47 -40.42
CA TYR A 164 4.56 -30.28 -40.25
C TYR A 164 4.02 -29.44 -39.10
N LYS A 165 4.93 -29.01 -38.21
CA LYS A 165 4.57 -28.15 -37.10
C LYS A 165 4.09 -26.78 -37.59
N PRO A 166 3.06 -26.17 -36.97
CA PRO A 166 2.61 -24.85 -37.34
C PRO A 166 3.69 -23.79 -37.10
N ALA A 167 3.65 -22.70 -37.87
CA ALA A 167 4.57 -21.57 -37.76
C ALA A 167 3.84 -20.32 -37.25
N ASN A 168 4.59 -19.32 -36.78
CA ASN A 168 4.07 -18.01 -36.35
C ASN A 168 2.88 -18.12 -35.37
N LEU A 169 3.09 -18.79 -34.24
CA LEU A 169 2.07 -18.87 -33.20
C LEU A 169 1.83 -17.47 -32.61
N THR A 170 0.56 -17.08 -32.53
CA THR A 170 0.13 -15.82 -31.91
C THR A 170 -0.85 -16.12 -30.80
N LEU A 171 -0.62 -15.57 -29.61
CA LEU A 171 -1.55 -15.64 -28.49
C LEU A 171 -2.00 -14.22 -28.16
N MET A 172 -3.29 -13.96 -28.29
CA MET A 172 -3.91 -12.76 -27.71
C MET A 172 -4.68 -13.19 -26.48
N ALA A 173 -4.35 -12.64 -25.33
CA ALA A 173 -5.07 -12.81 -24.09
C ALA A 173 -5.17 -11.41 -23.49
N PRO A 174 -6.38 -10.98 -23.09
CA PRO A 174 -6.90 -9.63 -23.23
C PRO A 174 -5.82 -8.55 -23.48
N GLY A 175 -5.65 -8.17 -24.74
CA GLY A 175 -4.61 -7.22 -25.18
C GLY A 175 -3.40 -7.88 -25.88
N PRO A 176 -2.41 -7.07 -26.32
CA PRO A 176 -1.28 -7.55 -27.13
C PRO A 176 -0.06 -8.00 -26.32
N GLY A 177 -0.21 -8.27 -25.02
CA GLY A 177 0.93 -8.42 -24.10
C GLY A 177 1.75 -9.71 -24.24
N TYR A 178 1.24 -10.74 -24.93
CA TYR A 178 1.91 -12.03 -25.04
C TYR A 178 2.69 -12.15 -26.35
N THR A 179 3.94 -12.61 -26.24
CA THR A 179 4.78 -12.96 -27.39
C THR A 179 5.16 -14.43 -27.29
N CYS A 180 4.90 -15.20 -28.35
CA CYS A 180 5.20 -16.62 -28.41
C CYS A 180 6.50 -16.90 -29.16
N GLY A 181 7.28 -17.84 -28.65
CA GLY A 181 8.44 -18.39 -29.34
C GLY A 181 8.06 -19.24 -30.55
N PRO A 182 9.06 -19.76 -31.29
CA PRO A 182 8.81 -20.70 -32.37
C PRO A 182 8.27 -22.02 -31.82
N VAL A 183 7.35 -22.65 -32.56
CA VAL A 183 6.90 -24.01 -32.27
C VAL A 183 8.06 -24.98 -32.48
N VAL A 184 8.40 -25.75 -31.47
CA VAL A 184 9.50 -26.73 -31.47
C VAL A 184 8.96 -28.15 -31.31
N ASP A 185 9.69 -29.10 -31.89
CA ASP A 185 9.41 -30.53 -31.73
C ASP A 185 10.05 -31.00 -30.43
N THR A 186 9.30 -31.69 -29.58
CA THR A 186 9.75 -32.12 -28.25
C THR A 186 9.49 -33.60 -28.05
N ASP A 187 9.99 -34.14 -26.94
CA ASP A 187 9.66 -35.51 -26.55
C ASP A 187 8.14 -35.70 -26.46
N PRO A 188 7.59 -36.83 -26.97
CA PRO A 188 6.16 -37.08 -26.93
C PRO A 188 5.59 -37.05 -25.52
N THR A 189 4.45 -36.37 -25.36
CA THR A 189 3.70 -36.34 -24.10
C THR A 189 3.25 -37.76 -23.73
N VAL A 190 3.53 -38.14 -22.49
CA VAL A 190 3.12 -39.42 -21.90
C VAL A 190 2.03 -39.14 -20.86
N TRP A 191 0.93 -39.89 -20.94
CA TRP A 191 -0.17 -39.80 -19.99
C TRP A 191 -0.44 -41.15 -19.36
N SER A 192 -0.72 -41.13 -18.05
CA SER A 192 -1.01 -42.33 -17.29
C SER A 192 -2.48 -42.71 -17.47
N VAL A 193 -2.73 -43.89 -18.02
CA VAL A 193 -4.04 -44.53 -18.12
C VAL A 193 -4.21 -45.61 -17.05
N ILE A 194 -5.47 -45.96 -16.75
CA ILE A 194 -5.83 -47.04 -15.81
C ILE A 194 -5.22 -46.77 -14.42
N GLY A 195 -5.44 -45.57 -13.87
CA GLY A 195 -5.06 -45.22 -12.50
C GLY A 195 -3.57 -45.32 -12.18
N GLY A 196 -2.68 -44.95 -13.11
CA GLY A 196 -1.23 -44.98 -12.89
C GLY A 196 -0.52 -46.24 -13.36
N LYS A 197 -1.26 -47.25 -13.86
CA LYS A 197 -0.69 -48.58 -14.13
C LYS A 197 -0.24 -48.81 -15.56
N ARG A 198 -0.62 -47.95 -16.50
CA ARG A 198 -0.18 -48.01 -17.88
C ARG A 198 0.07 -46.59 -18.38
N GLU A 199 1.11 -46.46 -19.18
CA GLU A 199 1.45 -45.21 -19.85
C GLU A 199 1.09 -45.34 -21.33
N GLU A 200 0.39 -44.35 -21.85
CA GLU A 200 0.21 -44.16 -23.28
C GLU A 200 0.97 -42.90 -23.71
N GLN A 201 1.65 -42.98 -24.84
CA GLN A 201 2.37 -41.85 -25.43
C GLN A 201 1.67 -41.42 -26.70
N VAL A 202 1.65 -40.11 -26.93
CA VAL A 202 1.16 -39.55 -28.20
C VAL A 202 2.18 -39.80 -29.30
N PHE A 203 1.78 -39.70 -30.57
CA PHE A 203 2.68 -39.97 -31.69
C PHE A 203 3.77 -38.91 -31.83
N ARG A 204 3.44 -37.65 -31.52
CA ARG A 204 4.35 -36.52 -31.60
C ARG A 204 3.82 -35.35 -30.77
N THR A 205 4.71 -34.55 -30.23
CA THR A 205 4.36 -33.36 -29.45
C THR A 205 5.12 -32.14 -29.96
N TRP A 206 4.40 -31.06 -30.21
CA TRP A 206 5.00 -29.77 -30.51
C TRP A 206 4.64 -28.76 -29.43
N LYS A 207 5.61 -27.97 -28.98
CA LYS A 207 5.42 -26.98 -27.91
C LYS A 207 5.87 -25.60 -28.35
N SER A 208 5.20 -24.60 -27.81
CA SER A 208 5.60 -23.21 -27.90
C SER A 208 5.32 -22.52 -26.58
N THR A 209 6.24 -21.69 -26.14
CA THR A 209 6.13 -20.93 -24.90
C THR A 209 5.88 -19.47 -25.23
N CYS A 210 4.89 -18.88 -24.56
CA CYS A 210 4.50 -17.49 -24.68
C CYS A 210 4.77 -16.76 -23.37
N THR A 211 5.45 -15.63 -23.44
CA THR A 211 5.79 -14.79 -22.31
C THR A 211 5.09 -13.45 -22.39
N TYR A 212 4.68 -12.93 -21.25
CA TYR A 212 4.00 -11.64 -21.11
C TYR A 212 4.99 -10.50 -20.94
N SER A 213 4.75 -9.38 -21.62
CA SER A 213 5.44 -8.11 -21.40
C SER A 213 4.43 -7.03 -21.04
N SER A 214 4.52 -6.51 -19.81
CA SER A 214 3.67 -5.42 -19.32
C SER A 214 3.86 -4.13 -20.12
N TYR A 215 5.07 -3.87 -20.63
CA TYR A 215 5.37 -2.69 -21.45
C TYR A 215 4.64 -2.71 -22.81
N ILE A 216 4.53 -3.90 -23.41
CA ILE A 216 3.78 -4.08 -24.67
C ILE A 216 2.28 -4.04 -24.40
N ALA A 217 1.84 -4.65 -23.30
CA ALA A 217 0.43 -4.71 -22.94
C ALA A 217 -0.15 -3.32 -22.63
N ASN A 218 0.52 -2.57 -21.76
CA ASN A 218 0.01 -1.32 -21.19
C ASN A 218 1.05 -0.21 -21.26
N LYS A 219 0.75 0.85 -22.02
CA LYS A 219 1.57 2.07 -22.04
C LYS A 219 1.42 2.91 -20.77
N ASN A 220 0.25 2.84 -20.15
CA ASN A 220 -0.07 3.53 -18.90
C ASN A 220 -0.46 2.49 -17.85
N PRO A 221 -0.14 2.72 -16.56
CA PRO A 221 -0.65 1.92 -15.46
C PRO A 221 -2.17 1.72 -15.49
N VAL A 222 -2.64 0.62 -14.89
CA VAL A 222 -4.07 0.29 -14.78
C VAL A 222 -4.63 0.51 -13.37
N CYS A 223 -3.74 0.71 -12.39
CA CYS A 223 -4.07 0.95 -11.00
C CYS A 223 -3.07 1.91 -10.35
N CYS A 224 -3.51 2.55 -9.27
CA CYS A 224 -2.66 3.35 -8.40
C CYS A 224 -2.86 2.96 -6.94
N VAL A 225 -1.91 3.35 -6.09
CA VAL A 225 -1.94 3.05 -4.65
C VAL A 225 -2.12 4.34 -3.84
N SER A 226 -2.95 4.28 -2.81
CA SER A 226 -3.03 5.31 -1.77
C SER A 226 -2.73 4.72 -0.39
N LEU A 227 -2.09 5.50 0.46
CA LEU A 227 -1.51 5.05 1.72
C LEU A 227 -2.02 5.91 2.88
N SER A 228 -2.33 5.27 4.02
CA SER A 228 -2.68 5.98 5.24
C SER A 228 -2.30 5.18 6.48
N THR A 229 -2.19 5.86 7.62
CA THR A 229 -1.76 5.26 8.90
C THR A 229 -2.52 5.87 10.06
N PHE A 230 -2.74 5.09 11.13
CA PHE A 230 -3.46 5.56 12.31
C PHE A 230 -2.84 6.78 13.02
N TYR A 231 -1.53 7.01 12.85
CA TYR A 231 -0.78 8.09 13.50
C TYR A 231 -0.61 9.34 12.63
N ASN A 232 -1.10 9.32 11.38
CA ASN A 232 -1.01 10.47 10.49
C ASN A 232 -2.39 10.73 9.87
N PRO A 233 -2.99 11.91 10.12
CA PRO A 233 -4.33 12.22 9.62
C PRO A 233 -4.37 12.45 8.11
N THR A 234 -3.21 12.71 7.48
CA THR A 234 -3.11 12.94 6.04
C THR A 234 -3.03 11.61 5.29
N ILE A 235 -3.88 11.46 4.28
CA ILE A 235 -3.83 10.34 3.35
C ILE A 235 -2.91 10.71 2.20
N THR A 236 -1.90 9.87 1.94
CA THR A 236 -1.10 9.97 0.72
C THR A 236 -1.94 9.41 -0.43
N SER A 237 -2.49 10.32 -1.24
CA SER A 237 -3.32 9.97 -2.39
C SER A 237 -2.49 9.37 -3.53
N CYS A 238 -3.18 8.79 -4.51
CA CYS A 238 -2.53 8.36 -5.75
C CYS A 238 -1.83 9.54 -6.44
N PRO A 239 -0.63 9.35 -7.03
CA PRO A 239 0.03 10.39 -7.79
C PRO A 239 -0.86 10.95 -8.91
N GLN A 240 -0.80 12.25 -9.12
CA GLN A 240 -1.57 12.91 -10.18
C GLN A 240 -1.21 12.32 -11.54
N CYS A 241 -2.24 12.07 -12.35
CA CYS A 241 -2.12 11.58 -13.70
C CYS A 241 -1.41 10.22 -13.87
N SER A 242 -1.40 9.39 -12.82
CA SER A 242 -0.82 8.04 -12.83
C SER A 242 -1.25 7.20 -14.05
N CYS A 243 -2.52 7.26 -14.45
CA CYS A 243 -3.04 6.46 -15.57
C CYS A 243 -3.33 7.27 -16.85
N GLY A 244 -2.83 8.50 -16.93
CA GLY A 244 -2.91 9.37 -18.11
C GLY A 244 -4.05 10.39 -18.05
N CYS A 245 -3.71 11.65 -17.74
CA CYS A 245 -4.64 12.78 -17.76
C CYS A 245 -4.81 13.39 -19.16
N ARG A 246 -5.92 14.10 -19.34
CA ARG A 246 -6.13 15.08 -20.42
C ARG A 246 -6.52 16.42 -19.82
N THR A 247 -6.29 17.50 -20.55
CA THR A 247 -6.86 18.81 -20.22
C THR A 247 -8.39 18.71 -20.21
N ALA A 248 -9.01 19.08 -19.09
CA ALA A 248 -10.43 18.92 -18.85
C ALA A 248 -11.28 19.73 -19.84
N ASP A 249 -12.30 19.09 -20.41
CA ASP A 249 -13.36 19.75 -21.17
C ASP A 249 -14.54 19.96 -20.22
N GLN A 250 -14.88 21.22 -19.88
CA GLN A 250 -15.75 21.61 -18.75
C GLN A 250 -17.20 21.10 -18.81
N SER A 251 -17.56 20.32 -19.84
CA SER A 251 -18.94 19.90 -20.14
C SER A 251 -19.22 18.41 -19.92
N ARG A 252 -18.25 17.58 -19.47
CA ARG A 252 -18.43 16.12 -19.33
C ARG A 252 -18.37 15.63 -17.88
N THR A 253 -19.41 14.90 -17.46
CA THR A 253 -19.53 14.21 -16.16
C THR A 253 -18.71 12.91 -16.06
N SER A 254 -18.19 12.40 -17.18
CA SER A 254 -17.39 11.16 -17.22
C SER A 254 -16.12 11.35 -18.02
N CYS A 255 -15.02 10.81 -17.50
CA CYS A 255 -13.72 10.89 -18.12
C CYS A 255 -13.48 9.68 -19.03
N ILE A 256 -13.21 9.92 -20.31
CA ILE A 256 -13.03 8.87 -21.31
C ILE A 256 -11.54 8.58 -21.45
N ARG A 257 -11.12 7.36 -21.09
CA ARG A 257 -9.80 6.83 -21.47
C ARG A 257 -9.88 6.33 -22.91
N GLN A 258 -8.98 6.80 -23.79
CA GLN A 258 -8.82 6.17 -25.10
C GLN A 258 -7.75 5.09 -24.97
N ASP A 259 -8.15 3.84 -25.17
CA ASP A 259 -7.22 2.78 -25.50
C ASP A 259 -7.07 2.70 -27.02
N TYR A 260 -5.81 2.66 -27.48
CA TYR A 260 -5.31 2.32 -28.81
C TYR A 260 -6.00 2.90 -30.08
N PRO A 261 -5.24 3.40 -31.08
CA PRO A 261 -5.75 3.47 -32.44
C PRO A 261 -5.77 2.04 -33.01
N SER A 262 -6.91 1.35 -32.94
CA SER A 262 -7.11 0.13 -33.72
C SER A 262 -7.23 0.53 -35.19
N SER A 263 -6.27 0.10 -36.00
CA SER A 263 -6.46 0.06 -37.44
C SER A 263 -7.51 -1.01 -37.75
N GLN A 264 -8.61 -0.56 -38.33
CA GLN A 264 -9.70 -1.31 -38.97
C GLN A 264 -10.86 -1.78 -38.07
N THR A 265 -11.96 -1.03 -38.24
CA THR A 265 -13.37 -1.47 -38.28
C THR A 265 -13.74 -2.66 -37.38
N ASP A 266 -14.04 -2.37 -36.11
CA ASP A 266 -15.22 -2.94 -35.47
C ASP A 266 -15.77 -1.98 -34.39
N SER A 267 -17.09 -1.95 -34.33
CA SER A 267 -18.01 -1.17 -33.49
C SER A 267 -17.47 -0.53 -32.19
N LEU A 268 -17.66 0.79 -32.05
CA LEU A 268 -18.17 1.59 -30.90
C LEU A 268 -18.07 1.12 -29.40
N SER A 269 -17.35 0.08 -28.99
CA SER A 269 -17.57 -0.56 -27.67
C SER A 269 -16.41 -0.62 -26.67
N ASN A 270 -15.20 -0.11 -26.94
CA ASN A 270 -14.06 -0.28 -26.00
C ASN A 270 -13.41 1.04 -25.58
N PHE A 271 -14.19 2.01 -25.10
CA PHE A 271 -13.63 3.09 -24.30
C PHE A 271 -13.84 2.78 -22.82
N ASP A 272 -12.74 2.62 -22.08
CA ASP A 272 -12.79 2.54 -20.61
C ASP A 272 -13.30 3.89 -20.07
N ARG A 273 -14.60 3.90 -19.72
CA ARG A 273 -15.25 5.05 -19.11
C ARG A 273 -14.94 4.99 -17.61
N VAL A 274 -14.15 5.93 -17.12
CA VAL A 274 -13.74 5.96 -15.71
C VAL A 274 -14.30 7.19 -15.00
N GLN A 275 -14.49 7.08 -13.70
CA GLN A 275 -14.79 8.22 -12.84
C GLN A 275 -13.65 9.24 -12.92
N CYS A 276 -13.99 10.53 -13.05
CA CYS A 276 -13.01 11.59 -13.09
C CYS A 276 -12.35 11.76 -11.71
N THR A 277 -11.06 11.46 -11.63
CA THR A 277 -10.21 11.70 -10.47
C THR A 277 -8.89 12.31 -10.91
N ASP A 278 -8.10 12.88 -10.00
CA ASP A 278 -6.81 13.49 -10.33
C ASP A 278 -5.79 12.48 -10.86
N HIS A 279 -5.95 11.19 -10.54
CA HIS A 279 -5.05 10.11 -10.96
C HIS A 279 -5.51 9.37 -12.23
N MET A 280 -6.81 9.47 -12.58
CA MET A 280 -7.42 8.87 -13.78
C MET A 280 -7.31 7.34 -13.90
N CYS A 281 -7.04 6.64 -12.79
CA CYS A 281 -6.87 5.19 -12.80
C CYS A 281 -8.21 4.45 -12.68
N PRO A 282 -8.45 3.40 -13.50
CA PRO A 282 -9.62 2.54 -13.36
C PRO A 282 -9.73 1.87 -11.99
N LEU A 283 -8.60 1.62 -11.34
CA LEU A 283 -8.54 0.93 -10.06
C LEU A 283 -7.67 1.71 -9.06
N GLN A 284 -8.09 1.69 -7.81
CA GLN A 284 -7.33 2.21 -6.69
C GLN A 284 -7.17 1.12 -5.63
N VAL A 285 -5.94 0.88 -5.19
CA VAL A 285 -5.66 0.03 -4.04
C VAL A 285 -5.29 0.92 -2.85
N HIS A 286 -6.07 0.88 -1.79
CA HIS A 286 -5.81 1.62 -0.56
C HIS A 286 -5.23 0.70 0.52
N TRP A 287 -4.05 1.06 1.03
CA TRP A 287 -3.39 0.39 2.14
C TRP A 287 -3.43 1.28 3.38
N HIS A 288 -4.18 0.84 4.39
CA HIS A 288 -4.34 1.58 5.63
C HIS A 288 -3.79 0.79 6.83
N VAL A 289 -2.80 1.33 7.51
CA VAL A 289 -2.32 0.77 8.79
C VAL A 289 -3.28 1.21 9.90
N LYS A 290 -4.18 0.30 10.30
CA LYS A 290 -5.28 0.59 11.24
C LYS A 290 -4.84 0.74 12.68
N ASN A 291 -4.08 -0.25 13.16
CA ASN A 291 -3.73 -0.35 14.57
C ASN A 291 -2.41 -1.09 14.72
N ASN A 292 -1.73 -0.75 15.80
CA ASN A 292 -0.54 -1.40 16.26
C ASN A 292 -0.85 -2.00 17.64
N TYR A 293 -0.43 -3.24 17.91
CA TYR A 293 -0.59 -3.91 19.20
C TYR A 293 0.76 -4.48 19.66
N MET A 294 0.86 -5.03 20.87
CA MET A 294 2.14 -5.53 21.39
C MET A 294 2.82 -6.60 20.51
N ASP A 295 2.06 -7.60 20.07
CA ASP A 295 2.55 -8.80 19.38
C ASP A 295 2.13 -8.88 17.90
N HIS A 296 1.25 -7.99 17.45
CA HIS A 296 0.75 -7.95 16.09
C HIS A 296 0.36 -6.53 15.65
N TRP A 297 0.09 -6.36 14.36
CA TRP A 297 -0.38 -5.11 13.79
C TRP A 297 -1.42 -5.41 12.71
N ARG A 298 -2.30 -4.43 12.46
CA ARG A 298 -3.48 -4.60 11.62
C ARG A 298 -3.46 -3.64 10.46
N VAL A 299 -3.67 -4.19 9.27
CA VAL A 299 -3.82 -3.44 8.02
C VAL A 299 -5.22 -3.66 7.48
N LYS A 300 -5.79 -2.62 6.86
CA LYS A 300 -6.97 -2.71 6.02
C LYS A 300 -6.56 -2.47 4.58
N LEU A 301 -6.85 -3.45 3.74
CA LEU A 301 -6.63 -3.42 2.30
C LEU A 301 -7.99 -3.24 1.62
N THR A 302 -8.14 -2.17 0.85
CA THR A 302 -9.36 -1.89 0.08
C THR A 302 -9.00 -1.73 -1.39
N ILE A 303 -9.73 -2.40 -2.27
CA ILE A 303 -9.59 -2.26 -3.72
C ILE A 303 -10.89 -1.64 -4.23
N SER A 304 -10.77 -0.55 -4.97
CA SER A 304 -11.91 0.23 -5.44
C SER A 304 -11.87 0.36 -6.96
N ASN A 305 -12.99 0.07 -7.61
CA ASN A 305 -13.15 0.09 -9.07
C ASN A 305 -13.85 1.37 -9.51
N HIS A 306 -13.13 2.23 -10.21
CA HIS A 306 -13.61 3.49 -10.79
C HIS A 306 -14.07 3.35 -12.25
N ASN A 307 -14.00 2.15 -12.84
CA ASN A 307 -14.46 1.91 -14.21
C ASN A 307 -16.00 1.72 -14.22
N TYR A 308 -16.71 2.38 -15.13
CA TYR A 308 -18.17 2.31 -15.29
C TYR A 308 -18.66 1.18 -16.19
N GLY A 309 -17.78 0.55 -16.95
CA GLY A 309 -18.13 -0.44 -17.97
C GLY A 309 -17.45 -1.80 -17.80
N LYS A 310 -16.69 -2.01 -16.71
CA LYS A 310 -15.88 -3.20 -16.51
C LYS A 310 -15.97 -3.72 -15.08
N ASN A 311 -16.47 -4.95 -14.94
CA ASN A 311 -16.29 -5.76 -13.75
C ASN A 311 -14.98 -6.55 -13.85
N TYR A 312 -14.37 -6.86 -12.71
CA TYR A 312 -13.21 -7.75 -12.63
C TYR A 312 -13.62 -9.03 -11.90
N SER A 313 -13.81 -10.11 -12.65
CA SER A 313 -14.05 -11.44 -12.10
C SER A 313 -12.72 -12.09 -11.72
N ASP A 314 -12.71 -12.93 -10.68
CA ASP A 314 -11.53 -13.65 -10.20
C ASP A 314 -10.30 -12.74 -9.97
N TRP A 315 -10.58 -11.52 -9.53
CA TRP A 315 -9.55 -10.52 -9.25
C TRP A 315 -8.57 -11.03 -8.20
N ASN A 316 -7.33 -10.58 -8.33
CA ASN A 316 -6.29 -10.83 -7.34
C ASN A 316 -5.40 -9.60 -7.14
N VAL A 317 -4.77 -9.54 -5.98
CA VAL A 317 -3.80 -8.51 -5.64
C VAL A 317 -2.57 -9.16 -5.02
N LEU A 318 -1.41 -8.80 -5.54
CA LEU A 318 -0.11 -9.22 -5.04
C LEU A 318 0.51 -8.07 -4.25
N VAL A 319 0.98 -8.34 -3.04
CA VAL A 319 1.59 -7.33 -2.18
C VAL A 319 2.98 -7.79 -1.75
N GLN A 320 3.99 -6.98 -2.05
CA GLN A 320 5.36 -7.18 -1.59
C GLN A 320 5.60 -6.37 -0.31
N HIS A 321 5.86 -7.06 0.81
CA HIS A 321 6.11 -6.41 2.10
C HIS A 321 6.90 -7.32 3.06
N PRO A 322 7.95 -6.82 3.74
CA PRO A 322 8.81 -7.63 4.62
C PRO A 322 8.06 -8.25 5.81
N GLY A 323 6.98 -7.62 6.26
CA GLY A 323 6.12 -8.13 7.33
C GLY A 323 5.42 -9.47 7.05
N PHE A 324 5.35 -9.92 5.79
CA PHE A 324 4.83 -11.24 5.45
C PHE A 324 5.80 -12.40 5.76
N SER A 325 7.01 -12.09 6.24
CA SER A 325 7.92 -13.08 6.85
C SER A 325 7.39 -13.67 8.17
N GLN A 326 6.41 -13.00 8.78
CA GLN A 326 5.71 -13.46 9.98
C GLN A 326 4.33 -14.02 9.62
N SER A 327 3.70 -14.73 10.55
CA SER A 327 2.34 -15.23 10.35
C SER A 327 1.37 -14.09 10.07
N ALA A 328 0.62 -14.22 8.97
CA ALA A 328 -0.43 -13.32 8.56
C ALA A 328 -1.78 -14.04 8.53
N THR A 329 -2.83 -13.40 9.05
CA THR A 329 -4.21 -13.90 9.00
C THR A 329 -5.08 -12.91 8.23
N THR A 330 -5.81 -13.42 7.24
CA THR A 330 -6.71 -12.64 6.38
C THR A 330 -8.15 -13.08 6.63
N TYR A 331 -9.10 -12.15 6.76
CA TYR A 331 -10.47 -12.49 7.18
C TYR A 331 -11.48 -12.67 6.03
N SER A 332 -11.39 -11.86 4.98
CA SER A 332 -12.43 -11.80 3.93
C SER A 332 -11.90 -12.04 2.52
N PHE A 333 -10.60 -12.32 2.37
CA PHE A 333 -9.95 -12.76 1.15
C PHE A 333 -9.25 -14.09 1.40
N ASN A 334 -9.10 -14.89 0.36
CA ASN A 334 -8.12 -15.97 0.36
C ASN A 334 -6.70 -15.37 0.25
N SER A 335 -5.70 -16.08 0.78
CA SER A 335 -4.31 -15.65 0.70
C SER A 335 -3.33 -16.80 0.64
N THR A 336 -2.23 -16.61 -0.08
CA THR A 336 -1.06 -17.51 -0.08
C THR A 336 0.23 -16.71 -0.18
N LEU A 337 1.34 -17.27 0.29
CA LEU A 337 2.68 -16.71 0.10
C LEU A 337 3.30 -17.31 -1.16
N LEU A 338 3.94 -16.47 -1.97
CA LEU A 338 4.67 -16.91 -3.15
C LEU A 338 6.16 -16.95 -2.85
N PRO A 339 6.88 -17.98 -3.32
CA PRO A 339 8.33 -18.05 -3.15
C PRO A 339 8.99 -16.93 -3.96
N THR A 340 9.80 -16.10 -3.32
CA THR A 340 10.55 -15.05 -4.00
C THR A 340 11.94 -15.56 -4.36
N VAL A 341 12.33 -15.38 -5.63
CA VAL A 341 13.68 -15.72 -6.09
C VAL A 341 14.50 -14.43 -6.17
N GLY A 342 15.46 -14.28 -5.24
CA GLY A 342 16.40 -13.16 -5.25
C GLY A 342 15.94 -11.87 -4.58
N PHE A 343 14.81 -11.89 -3.86
CA PHE A 343 14.36 -10.78 -3.01
C PHE A 343 14.38 -11.17 -1.53
N THR A 344 14.63 -10.20 -0.66
CA THR A 344 14.55 -10.37 0.81
C THR A 344 13.12 -10.26 1.33
N ASP A 345 12.25 -9.56 0.59
CA ASP A 345 10.90 -9.28 1.02
C ASP A 345 9.97 -10.38 0.55
N GLU A 346 9.12 -10.85 1.46
CA GLU A 346 8.07 -11.82 1.17
C GLU A 346 6.94 -11.20 0.35
N VAL A 347 6.27 -12.05 -0.42
CA VAL A 347 5.19 -11.66 -1.33
C VAL A 347 3.94 -12.45 -1.01
N ALA A 348 2.86 -11.74 -0.71
CA ALA A 348 1.55 -12.33 -0.44
C ALA A 348 0.60 -12.07 -1.60
N LEU A 349 -0.06 -13.12 -2.06
CA LEU A 349 -1.12 -13.08 -3.07
C LEU A 349 -2.48 -13.19 -2.37
N PHE A 350 -3.40 -12.30 -2.69
CA PHE A 350 -4.77 -12.27 -2.17
C PHE A 350 -5.79 -12.33 -3.31
N TRP A 351 -6.91 -13.01 -3.09
CA TRP A 351 -8.01 -13.07 -4.07
C TRP A 351 -9.36 -13.26 -3.37
N GLY A 352 -10.43 -13.04 -4.14
CA GLY A 352 -11.80 -13.17 -3.63
C GLY A 352 -12.17 -14.60 -3.20
N LEU A 353 -13.13 -14.69 -2.29
CA LEU A 353 -13.87 -15.87 -1.92
C LEU A 353 -14.99 -16.10 -2.95
N GLU A 354 -15.10 -17.32 -3.46
CA GLU A 354 -16.13 -17.76 -4.40
C GLU A 354 -17.53 -17.48 -3.82
N TYR A 355 -18.44 -16.95 -4.65
CA TYR A 355 -19.81 -16.55 -4.29
C TYR A 355 -19.95 -15.41 -3.26
N TYR A 356 -18.85 -14.79 -2.82
CA TYR A 356 -18.89 -13.69 -1.86
C TYR A 356 -18.35 -12.39 -2.45
N ASN A 357 -17.07 -12.39 -2.83
CA ASN A 357 -16.39 -11.22 -3.37
C ASN A 357 -15.42 -11.60 -4.49
N ASN A 358 -15.71 -12.67 -5.23
CA ASN A 358 -14.97 -13.08 -6.42
C ASN A 358 -15.20 -12.15 -7.62
N GLU A 359 -16.14 -11.20 -7.54
CA GLU A 359 -16.36 -10.18 -8.55
C GLU A 359 -16.22 -8.77 -7.94
N LEU A 360 -15.32 -7.97 -8.50
CA LEU A 360 -15.20 -6.55 -8.19
C LEU A 360 -16.03 -5.77 -9.21
N LEU A 361 -17.23 -5.37 -8.77
CA LEU A 361 -18.21 -4.68 -9.60
C LEU A 361 -17.69 -3.31 -10.07
N GLN A 362 -18.17 -2.89 -11.23
CA GLN A 362 -17.96 -1.55 -11.78
C GLN A 362 -18.52 -0.45 -10.87
N ALA A 363 -18.02 0.77 -11.04
CA ALA A 363 -18.64 1.96 -10.47
C ALA A 363 -20.00 2.21 -11.12
N ASP A 364 -20.96 2.68 -10.34
CA ASP A 364 -22.20 3.28 -10.82
C ASP A 364 -22.21 4.80 -10.53
N GLU A 365 -23.25 5.52 -10.97
CA GLU A 365 -23.34 6.98 -10.78
C GLU A 365 -23.45 7.41 -9.30
N LYS A 366 -23.76 6.48 -8.38
CA LYS A 366 -24.04 6.73 -6.96
C LYS A 366 -23.01 6.11 -6.02
N GLN A 367 -22.37 5.01 -6.39
CA GLN A 367 -21.53 4.16 -5.56
C GLN A 367 -20.39 3.54 -6.37
N GLN A 368 -19.24 3.44 -5.72
CA GLN A 368 -18.08 2.77 -6.27
C GLN A 368 -18.08 1.29 -5.87
N GLY A 369 -17.85 0.39 -6.82
CA GLY A 369 -17.59 -1.01 -6.49
C GLY A 369 -16.29 -1.14 -5.71
N SER A 370 -16.32 -1.84 -4.57
CA SER A 370 -15.12 -2.04 -3.75
C SER A 370 -15.16 -3.38 -3.02
N VAL A 371 -13.97 -3.93 -2.80
CA VAL A 371 -13.74 -5.10 -1.95
C VAL A 371 -12.74 -4.71 -0.86
N THR A 372 -12.91 -5.26 0.33
CA THR A 372 -12.07 -4.90 1.48
C THR A 372 -11.77 -6.12 2.33
N THR A 373 -10.54 -6.16 2.86
CA THR A 373 -10.14 -7.10 3.89
C THR A 373 -9.31 -6.45 4.99
N GLU A 374 -9.25 -7.13 6.12
CA GLU A 374 -8.31 -6.83 7.18
C GLU A 374 -7.28 -7.95 7.27
N ILE A 375 -6.01 -7.55 7.43
CA ILE A 375 -4.87 -8.43 7.53
C ILE A 375 -4.24 -8.19 8.89
N LEU A 376 -4.11 -9.27 9.67
CA LEU A 376 -3.42 -9.29 10.95
C LEU A 376 -2.03 -9.88 10.73
N LEU A 377 -0.98 -9.12 11.01
CA LEU A 377 0.40 -9.55 10.87
C LEU A 377 1.07 -9.62 12.24
N SER A 378 1.72 -10.74 12.55
CA SER A 378 2.53 -10.85 13.76
C SER A 378 3.77 -9.96 13.70
N LYS A 379 4.23 -9.49 14.86
CA LYS A 379 5.40 -8.63 14.97
C LYS A 379 6.66 -9.43 15.27
N ASP A 380 7.69 -9.16 14.48
CA ASP A 380 9.06 -9.44 14.90
C ASP A 380 9.64 -8.19 15.58
N SER A 381 9.87 -8.26 16.89
CA SER A 381 10.45 -7.17 17.68
C SER A 381 11.81 -6.66 17.17
N LYS A 382 12.54 -7.46 16.38
CA LYS A 382 13.83 -7.06 15.79
C LYS A 382 13.70 -6.30 14.48
N ALA A 383 12.67 -6.61 13.69
CA ALA A 383 12.48 -6.05 12.34
C ALA A 383 11.41 -4.96 12.28
N PHE A 384 10.36 -5.07 13.10
CA PHE A 384 9.21 -4.17 13.06
C PHE A 384 9.60 -2.75 13.47
N THR A 385 9.19 -1.77 12.67
CA THR A 385 9.33 -0.35 13.01
C THR A 385 8.25 0.48 12.32
N LEU A 386 7.90 1.62 12.93
CA LEU A 386 7.04 2.64 12.30
C LEU A 386 7.87 3.68 11.53
N ARG A 387 9.20 3.61 11.60
CA ARG A 387 10.08 4.59 10.97
C ARG A 387 10.09 4.43 9.45
N ASN A 388 10.23 5.56 8.75
CA ASN A 388 10.46 5.61 7.30
C ASN A 388 9.46 4.78 6.47
N GLY A 389 8.19 4.74 6.91
CA GLY A 389 7.13 4.03 6.20
C GLY A 389 7.33 2.51 6.09
N TRP A 390 8.07 1.88 7.00
CA TRP A 390 8.33 0.43 6.94
C TRP A 390 7.07 -0.43 6.91
N THR A 391 5.97 0.02 7.55
CA THR A 391 4.66 -0.67 7.57
C THR A 391 3.87 -0.55 6.26
N LEU A 392 4.43 0.11 5.24
CA LEU A 392 3.79 0.36 3.95
C LEU A 392 4.38 -0.56 2.88
N PRO A 393 3.56 -1.04 1.92
CA PRO A 393 3.98 -2.00 0.91
C PRO A 393 5.05 -1.41 0.01
N ARG A 394 5.97 -2.26 -0.45
CA ARG A 394 7.01 -1.86 -1.41
C ARG A 394 6.46 -1.80 -2.82
N ARG A 395 5.63 -2.77 -3.18
CA ARG A 395 4.95 -2.88 -4.48
C ARG A 395 3.60 -3.55 -4.32
N ILE A 396 2.69 -3.19 -5.20
CA ILE A 396 1.38 -3.81 -5.34
C ILE A 396 1.12 -4.08 -6.82
N TYR A 397 0.59 -5.28 -7.11
CA TYR A 397 0.12 -5.64 -8.44
C TYR A 397 -1.35 -6.03 -8.37
N PHE A 398 -2.14 -5.63 -9.35
CA PHE A 398 -3.54 -6.04 -9.50
C PHE A 398 -3.69 -6.85 -10.78
N ASN A 399 -4.20 -8.09 -10.69
CA ASN A 399 -4.30 -9.04 -11.80
C ASN A 399 -2.99 -9.21 -12.59
N GLY A 400 -1.85 -9.09 -11.89
CA GLY A 400 -0.50 -9.14 -12.48
C GLY A 400 0.01 -7.82 -13.08
N GLU A 401 -0.78 -6.75 -13.12
CA GLU A 401 -0.33 -5.43 -13.56
C GLU A 401 0.22 -4.61 -12.39
N ASN A 402 1.36 -3.96 -12.58
CA ASN A 402 1.98 -3.13 -11.54
C ASN A 402 1.16 -1.86 -11.29
N CYS A 403 0.85 -1.57 -10.02
CA CYS A 403 0.18 -0.33 -9.63
C CYS A 403 1.19 0.78 -9.38
N GLU A 404 0.82 2.01 -9.74
CA GLU A 404 1.64 3.19 -9.47
C GLU A 404 1.65 3.49 -7.97
N MET A 405 2.84 3.42 -7.36
CA MET A 405 3.06 3.69 -5.94
C MET A 405 3.35 5.18 -5.71
N PRO A 406 2.88 5.80 -4.60
CA PRO A 406 3.37 7.11 -4.20
C PRO A 406 4.89 7.12 -3.99
N LEU A 407 5.49 8.31 -4.11
CA LEU A 407 6.92 8.46 -3.85
C LEU A 407 7.21 8.29 -2.34
N PRO A 408 8.32 7.63 -1.93
CA PRO A 408 8.61 7.36 -0.52
C PRO A 408 8.69 8.59 0.39
N ASP A 409 9.06 9.75 -0.14
CA ASP A 409 9.10 11.04 0.57
C ASP A 409 7.71 11.61 0.87
N THR A 410 6.68 11.15 0.16
CA THR A 410 5.26 11.51 0.39
C THR A 410 4.53 10.55 1.31
N PHE A 411 5.20 9.51 1.82
CA PHE A 411 4.60 8.54 2.73
C PHE A 411 4.16 9.21 4.04
N PRO A 412 3.08 8.72 4.69
CA PRO A 412 2.67 9.24 5.98
C PRO A 412 3.78 8.99 7.01
N MET A 413 4.40 10.06 7.49
CA MET A 413 5.46 10.02 8.48
C MET A 413 4.90 10.17 9.90
N LEU A 414 5.69 9.77 10.90
CA LEU A 414 5.37 10.00 12.30
C LEU A 414 5.22 11.52 12.57
N PRO A 415 4.21 11.94 13.36
CA PRO A 415 3.95 13.35 13.63
C PRO A 415 5.06 13.99 14.49
N ASN A 416 5.33 15.29 14.27
CA ASN A 416 6.14 16.10 15.18
C ASN A 416 5.23 16.58 16.32
N ALA A 417 5.27 15.90 17.48
CA ALA A 417 4.35 16.13 18.59
C ALA A 417 4.26 17.59 19.04
N MET A 418 5.40 18.24 19.34
CA MET A 418 5.41 19.59 19.91
C MET A 418 5.01 20.65 18.89
N GLN A 419 5.39 20.46 17.63
CA GLN A 419 4.92 21.33 16.55
C GLN A 419 3.40 21.18 16.34
N THR A 420 2.88 19.95 16.47
CA THR A 420 1.44 19.66 16.34
C THR A 420 0.63 20.28 17.49
N GLU A 421 1.21 20.40 18.68
CA GLU A 421 0.61 21.12 19.81
C GLU A 421 0.57 22.65 19.60
N ALA A 422 1.64 23.23 19.04
CA ALA A 422 1.79 24.68 18.92
C ALA A 422 1.08 25.28 17.70
N LEU A 423 1.15 24.61 16.54
CA LEU A 423 0.71 25.17 15.26
C LEU A 423 -0.78 25.55 15.19
N PRO A 424 -1.72 24.80 15.81
CA PRO A 424 -3.12 25.20 15.90
C PRO A 424 -3.29 26.60 16.52
N LEU A 425 -2.61 26.87 17.64
CA LEU A 425 -2.66 28.15 18.35
C LEU A 425 -1.99 29.27 17.53
N VAL A 426 -0.88 28.97 16.86
CA VAL A 426 -0.20 29.92 15.95
C VAL A 426 -1.16 30.39 14.86
N ASN A 427 -1.87 29.45 14.22
CA ASN A 427 -2.85 29.77 13.19
C ASN A 427 -4.06 30.52 13.77
N LYS A 428 -4.55 30.10 14.96
CA LYS A 428 -5.70 30.69 15.64
C LYS A 428 -5.49 32.16 15.97
N PHE A 429 -4.32 32.49 16.51
CA PHE A 429 -3.94 33.85 16.91
C PHE A 429 -3.19 34.63 15.83
N GLN A 430 -3.03 34.05 14.63
CA GLN A 430 -2.33 34.67 13.50
C GLN A 430 -0.90 35.14 13.87
N LEU A 431 -0.18 34.32 14.63
CA LEU A 431 1.18 34.63 15.05
C LEU A 431 2.17 34.42 13.90
N SER A 432 3.23 35.22 13.89
CA SER A 432 4.30 35.13 12.88
C SER A 432 5.56 34.49 13.47
N GLU A 433 6.25 33.68 12.68
CA GLU A 433 7.53 33.09 13.09
C GLU A 433 8.62 34.16 13.16
N ASP A 434 9.38 34.17 14.26
CA ASP A 434 10.50 35.08 14.45
C ASP A 434 11.77 34.53 13.79
N HIS A 435 12.02 34.95 12.56
CA HIS A 435 13.26 34.60 11.85
C HIS A 435 14.50 35.33 12.37
N ASN A 436 14.34 36.38 13.18
CA ASN A 436 15.41 37.14 13.81
C ASN A 436 15.43 36.86 15.32
N SER A 437 15.65 35.58 15.65
CA SER A 437 15.56 35.05 17.00
C SER A 437 16.27 35.92 18.04
N VAL A 438 15.55 36.24 19.11
CA VAL A 438 16.07 36.88 20.33
C VAL A 438 16.97 35.94 21.15
N PHE A 439 17.03 34.66 20.78
CA PHE A 439 17.82 33.64 21.44
C PHE A 439 19.23 33.52 20.85
N PRO A 440 20.18 32.87 21.56
CA PRO A 440 21.54 32.70 21.08
C PRO A 440 21.59 32.03 19.69
N LYS A 441 22.47 32.51 18.81
CA LYS A 441 22.63 31.92 17.47
C LYS A 441 23.00 30.44 17.56
N GLY A 442 22.34 29.62 16.75
CA GLY A 442 22.62 28.19 16.61
C GLY A 442 21.77 27.28 17.49
N VAL A 443 20.94 27.82 18.39
CA VAL A 443 19.94 27.01 19.10
C VAL A 443 18.77 26.67 18.15
N PRO A 444 18.16 25.47 18.26
CA PRO A 444 17.06 25.06 17.40
C PRO A 444 15.70 25.67 17.77
N TRP A 445 15.65 26.50 18.82
CA TRP A 445 14.41 27.00 19.40
C TRP A 445 13.62 27.87 18.42
N VAL A 446 12.31 27.65 18.39
CA VAL A 446 11.40 28.35 17.48
C VAL A 446 10.45 29.22 18.30
N ARG A 447 10.25 30.46 17.84
CA ARG A 447 9.35 31.44 18.46
C ARG A 447 8.33 31.91 17.43
N TYR A 448 7.06 31.90 17.81
CA TYR A 448 5.99 32.62 17.14
C TYR A 448 5.54 33.77 18.03
N HIS A 449 5.30 34.93 17.45
CA HIS A 449 4.87 36.11 18.20
C HIS A 449 3.80 36.91 17.47
N GLY A 450 3.02 37.66 18.24
CA GLY A 450 1.95 38.50 17.71
C GLY A 450 1.20 39.21 18.83
N ILE A 451 0.29 40.09 18.43
CA ILE A 451 -0.60 40.79 19.36
C ILE A 451 -2.01 40.25 19.14
N TYR A 452 -2.63 39.77 20.20
CA TYR A 452 -4.02 39.33 20.20
C TYR A 452 -4.79 40.14 21.23
N LYS A 453 -5.72 40.98 20.75
CA LYS A 453 -6.39 42.00 21.57
C LYS A 453 -5.35 42.86 22.30
N ASP A 454 -5.34 42.85 23.64
CA ASP A 454 -4.42 43.64 24.47
C ASP A 454 -3.21 42.82 24.95
N LEU A 455 -3.04 41.58 24.48
CA LEU A 455 -2.00 40.66 24.91
C LEU A 455 -0.89 40.50 23.87
N ASN A 456 0.36 40.61 24.32
CA ASN A 456 1.53 40.21 23.55
C ASN A 456 1.77 38.71 23.73
N ILE A 457 1.43 37.91 22.72
CA ILE A 457 1.54 36.45 22.79
C ILE A 457 2.89 36.02 22.18
N ASN A 458 3.60 35.15 22.91
CA ASN A 458 4.80 34.48 22.44
C ASN A 458 4.63 32.97 22.66
N ILE A 459 4.64 32.19 21.59
CA ILE A 459 4.64 30.72 21.65
C ILE A 459 6.05 30.25 21.30
N ILE A 460 6.67 29.52 22.21
CA ILE A 460 8.08 29.13 22.09
C ILE A 460 8.18 27.64 22.39
N TRP A 461 8.89 26.91 21.53
CA TRP A 461 9.17 25.50 21.74
C TRP A 461 10.64 25.17 21.44
N PRO A 462 11.18 24.07 22.02
CA PRO A 462 12.61 23.78 21.96
C PRO A 462 13.16 23.39 20.58
N GLY A 463 12.33 23.30 19.55
CA GLY A 463 12.80 22.94 18.22
C GLY A 463 13.17 21.46 18.09
N LYS A 464 13.84 21.15 16.98
CA LYS A 464 14.30 19.80 16.67
C LYS A 464 15.72 19.55 17.15
N ASP A 465 15.97 18.35 17.64
CA ASP A 465 17.33 17.89 17.88
C ASP A 465 18.09 17.85 16.54
N THR A 466 19.28 18.45 16.53
CA THR A 466 20.06 18.63 15.30
C THR A 466 20.66 17.33 14.76
N VAL A 467 20.72 16.27 15.57
CA VAL A 467 21.29 14.97 15.19
C VAL A 467 20.20 14.00 14.74
N LEU A 468 19.09 13.94 15.47
CA LEU A 468 18.02 12.96 15.30
C LEU A 468 16.79 13.50 14.54
N GLY A 469 16.63 14.83 14.46
CA GLY A 469 15.52 15.47 13.74
C GLY A 469 14.15 15.34 14.40
N VAL A 470 14.08 14.84 15.64
CA VAL A 470 12.88 14.75 16.48
C VAL A 470 12.73 15.98 17.36
N ASP A 471 11.54 16.23 17.89
CA ASP A 471 11.32 17.34 18.82
C ASP A 471 12.16 17.16 20.10
N SER A 472 12.79 18.24 20.56
CA SER A 472 13.62 18.24 21.78
C SER A 472 12.76 18.31 23.04
N VAL A 473 12.08 17.21 23.35
CA VAL A 473 11.27 17.01 24.57
C VAL A 473 12.14 16.93 25.83
N GLY A 474 11.51 16.89 27.01
CA GLY A 474 12.15 16.63 28.29
C GLY A 474 12.53 17.88 29.07
N THR A 475 12.92 17.64 30.32
CA THR A 475 13.06 18.66 31.37
C THR A 475 14.18 19.64 31.08
N VAL A 476 15.29 19.17 30.49
CA VAL A 476 16.46 19.99 30.16
C VAL A 476 16.10 21.04 29.12
N SER A 477 15.59 20.60 27.98
CA SER A 477 15.19 21.47 26.86
C SER A 477 14.15 22.50 27.29
N ALA A 478 13.12 22.06 28.03
CA ALA A 478 12.06 22.93 28.55
C ALA A 478 12.61 23.98 29.54
N SER A 479 13.53 23.59 30.42
CA SER A 479 14.14 24.53 31.38
C SER A 479 14.99 25.60 30.71
N LEU A 480 15.80 25.25 29.71
CA LEU A 480 16.65 26.17 28.97
C LEU A 480 15.83 27.20 28.20
N VAL A 481 14.80 26.73 27.48
CA VAL A 481 13.90 27.59 26.72
C VAL A 481 13.14 28.53 27.66
N THR A 482 12.62 28.01 28.78
CA THR A 482 11.88 28.82 29.75
C THR A 482 12.78 29.90 30.36
N TYR A 483 14.00 29.53 30.75
CA TYR A 483 14.97 30.48 31.31
C TYR A 483 15.30 31.59 30.30
N ALA A 484 15.67 31.21 29.07
CA ALA A 484 16.02 32.17 28.03
C ALA A 484 14.83 33.07 27.65
N SER A 485 13.62 32.52 27.60
CA SER A 485 12.39 33.26 27.29
C SER A 485 12.09 34.31 28.35
N ILE A 486 12.21 33.97 29.63
CA ILE A 486 11.99 34.93 30.72
C ILE A 486 13.05 36.05 30.67
N GLN A 487 14.31 35.71 30.44
CA GLN A 487 15.39 36.70 30.36
C GLN A 487 15.22 37.65 29.17
N ALA A 488 14.84 37.12 28.00
CA ALA A 488 14.76 37.90 26.77
C ALA A 488 13.45 38.69 26.64
N LEU A 489 12.33 38.15 27.14
CA LEU A 489 10.98 38.68 26.88
C LEU A 489 10.29 39.27 28.10
N GLN A 490 10.75 38.93 29.31
CA GLN A 490 10.19 39.42 30.59
C GLN A 490 8.65 39.30 30.67
N PRO A 491 8.07 38.10 30.47
CA PRO A 491 6.63 37.92 30.43
C PRO A 491 5.98 38.06 31.82
N ASP A 492 4.74 38.55 31.86
CA ASP A 492 3.93 38.66 33.08
C ASP A 492 3.41 37.31 33.59
N LEU A 493 3.20 36.35 32.67
CA LEU A 493 2.67 35.01 32.95
C LEU A 493 3.25 34.00 31.96
N ILE A 494 3.62 32.82 32.45
CA ILE A 494 3.97 31.65 31.63
C ILE A 494 2.81 30.65 31.62
N ILE A 495 2.49 30.12 30.43
CA ILE A 495 1.55 29.01 30.26
C ILE A 495 2.34 27.82 29.71
N ASN A 496 2.47 26.75 30.49
CA ASN A 496 2.98 25.49 29.97
C ASN A 496 1.81 24.64 29.50
N ALA A 497 1.56 24.68 28.19
CA ALA A 497 0.53 23.90 27.52
C ALA A 497 1.17 22.70 26.80
N GLY A 498 0.54 21.53 26.88
CA GLY A 498 0.99 20.34 26.17
C GLY A 498 0.11 19.14 26.45
N THR A 499 0.35 18.05 25.74
CA THR A 499 -0.26 16.75 26.00
C THR A 499 0.39 16.05 27.19
N ALA A 500 -0.30 15.09 27.78
CA ALA A 500 0.13 14.36 28.97
C ALA A 500 -0.55 12.98 29.05
N GLY A 501 0.06 12.07 29.82
CA GLY A 501 -0.61 10.85 30.26
C GLY A 501 -1.56 11.14 31.43
N GLY A 502 -2.67 10.42 31.52
CA GLY A 502 -3.64 10.51 32.61
C GLY A 502 -3.82 9.17 33.33
N PHE A 503 -4.18 9.23 34.62
CA PHE A 503 -4.53 8.03 35.39
C PHE A 503 -6.05 7.86 35.48
N LYS A 504 -6.58 6.79 34.90
CA LYS A 504 -8.01 6.45 34.95
C LYS A 504 -8.46 6.19 36.38
N ALA A 505 -7.62 5.61 37.24
CA ALA A 505 -7.87 5.48 38.67
C ALA A 505 -8.08 6.82 39.39
N LYS A 506 -7.61 7.93 38.79
CA LYS A 506 -7.81 9.31 39.27
C LYS A 506 -8.91 10.06 38.52
N GLY A 507 -9.68 9.38 37.66
CA GLY A 507 -10.80 9.97 36.91
C GLY A 507 -10.38 10.72 35.65
N ALA A 508 -9.15 10.53 35.16
CA ALA A 508 -8.71 11.06 33.88
C ALA A 508 -9.21 10.19 32.72
N CYS A 509 -9.69 10.84 31.66
CA CYS A 509 -10.12 10.25 30.41
C CYS A 509 -9.36 10.89 29.24
N ILE A 510 -9.20 10.15 28.14
CA ILE A 510 -8.66 10.70 26.89
C ILE A 510 -9.44 11.95 26.46
N GLY A 511 -8.72 13.02 26.12
CA GLY A 511 -9.30 14.30 25.72
C GLY A 511 -9.67 15.24 26.86
N ASP A 512 -9.57 14.81 28.12
CA ASP A 512 -9.70 15.72 29.25
C ASP A 512 -8.58 16.77 29.23
N VAL A 513 -8.92 18.01 29.54
CA VAL A 513 -7.95 19.09 29.75
C VAL A 513 -7.94 19.50 31.23
N PHE A 514 -6.76 19.40 31.83
CA PHE A 514 -6.51 19.71 33.22
C PHE A 514 -5.75 21.03 33.39
N LEU A 515 -6.11 21.77 34.42
CA LEU A 515 -5.30 22.82 35.01
C LEU A 515 -4.54 22.24 36.20
N ALA A 516 -3.21 22.19 36.13
CA ALA A 516 -2.44 21.55 37.20
C ALA A 516 -2.40 22.42 38.47
N SER A 517 -2.65 21.81 39.64
CA SER A 517 -2.60 22.52 40.94
C SER A 517 -1.19 22.51 41.54
N ASP A 518 -0.64 21.31 41.68
CA ASP A 518 0.67 21.04 42.27
C ASP A 518 1.49 20.23 41.29
N ILE A 519 2.78 20.54 41.20
CA ILE A 519 3.70 19.97 40.22
C ILE A 519 4.93 19.43 40.96
N ALA A 520 5.31 18.19 40.67
CA ALA A 520 6.46 17.51 41.28
C ALA A 520 7.20 16.62 40.27
N PHE A 521 8.43 16.24 40.59
CA PHE A 521 9.18 15.21 39.86
C PHE A 521 8.92 13.81 40.45
N HIS A 522 8.98 12.78 39.62
CA HIS A 522 8.97 11.37 40.06
C HIS A 522 10.29 10.62 39.84
N ASP A 523 11.19 11.14 39.00
CA ASP A 523 12.43 10.45 38.60
C ASP A 523 13.71 10.95 39.30
N ARG A 524 13.60 11.98 40.16
CA ARG A 524 14.73 12.58 40.90
C ARG A 524 14.84 12.03 42.33
N ARG A 525 15.18 10.76 42.45
CA ARG A 525 15.24 10.04 43.73
C ARG A 525 16.60 10.23 44.42
N ILE A 526 16.65 11.04 45.48
CA ILE A 526 17.88 11.32 46.23
C ILE A 526 17.67 10.95 47.71
N PRO A 527 18.09 9.76 48.17
CA PRO A 527 17.78 9.25 49.52
C PRO A 527 18.70 9.85 50.59
N ILE A 528 18.75 11.18 50.65
CA ILE A 528 19.52 11.97 51.62
C ILE A 528 18.54 12.98 52.23
N PRO A 529 18.47 13.13 53.57
CA PRO A 529 17.53 14.04 54.21
C PRO A 529 17.58 15.44 53.57
N VAL A 530 16.42 16.04 53.32
CA VAL A 530 16.21 17.33 52.63
C VAL A 530 16.44 17.26 51.12
N PHE A 531 17.44 16.51 50.65
CA PHE A 531 17.66 16.28 49.22
C PHE A 531 16.56 15.42 48.59
N ASP A 532 15.94 14.54 49.38
CA ASP A 532 14.73 13.79 49.01
C ASP A 532 13.58 14.73 48.63
N LEU A 533 13.28 15.71 49.48
CA LEU A 533 12.26 16.73 49.24
C LEU A 533 12.65 17.65 48.07
N TYR A 534 13.93 18.00 47.95
CA TYR A 534 14.44 18.76 46.81
C TYR A 534 14.26 17.98 45.49
N GLY A 535 14.52 16.68 45.51
CA GLY A 535 14.34 15.77 44.38
C GLY A 535 12.89 15.75 43.92
N VAL A 536 11.94 15.55 44.83
CA VAL A 536 10.49 15.67 44.54
C VAL A 536 10.15 17.05 44.01
N GLY A 537 10.72 18.11 44.59
CA GLY A 537 10.64 19.45 44.04
C GLY A 537 9.22 20.01 43.94
N LEU A 538 8.34 19.64 44.88
CA LEU A 538 6.93 20.05 44.90
C LEU A 538 6.78 21.58 44.83
N ARG A 539 6.01 22.07 43.86
CA ARG A 539 5.68 23.48 43.66
C ARG A 539 4.20 23.64 43.31
N GLN A 540 3.61 24.73 43.75
CA GLN A 540 2.24 25.08 43.40
C GLN A 540 2.23 25.92 42.12
N ALA A 541 1.25 25.65 41.24
CA ALA A 541 0.92 26.54 40.14
C ALA A 541 0.41 27.88 40.67
N PHE A 542 0.43 28.91 39.82
CA PHE A 542 -0.22 30.17 40.13
C PHE A 542 -1.73 29.96 40.31
N SER A 543 -2.30 30.53 41.38
CA SER A 543 -3.71 30.31 41.72
C SER A 543 -4.62 31.11 40.77
N THR A 544 -5.52 30.41 40.08
CA THR A 544 -6.48 31.02 39.13
C THR A 544 -7.90 30.51 39.36
N PRO A 545 -8.52 30.82 40.52
CA PRO A 545 -9.86 30.33 40.86
C PRO A 545 -10.94 30.83 39.90
N ASN A 546 -10.77 32.01 39.29
CA ASN A 546 -11.78 32.54 38.39
C ASN A 546 -11.73 31.87 37.01
N ILE A 547 -10.53 31.54 36.50
CA ILE A 547 -10.34 30.69 35.31
C ILE A 547 -11.03 29.33 35.54
N LEU A 548 -10.78 28.70 36.69
CA LEU A 548 -11.36 27.40 37.01
C LEU A 548 -12.89 27.45 37.02
N LYS A 549 -13.45 28.50 37.64
CA LYS A 549 -14.91 28.68 37.74
C LYS A 549 -15.56 28.95 36.39
N GLU A 550 -14.94 29.76 35.53
CA GLU A 550 -15.52 30.18 34.25
C GLU A 550 -15.38 29.09 33.18
N LEU A 551 -14.21 28.43 33.12
CA LEU A 551 -13.91 27.46 32.06
C LEU A 551 -14.27 26.02 32.45
N ASN A 552 -14.57 25.76 33.72
CA ASN A 552 -14.92 24.44 34.24
C ASN A 552 -13.91 23.35 33.85
N LEU A 553 -12.61 23.70 33.86
CA LEU A 553 -11.52 22.77 33.59
C LEU A 553 -11.36 21.80 34.77
N LYS A 554 -10.87 20.59 34.50
CA LYS A 554 -10.52 19.65 35.57
C LYS A 554 -9.26 20.13 36.29
N VAL A 555 -9.12 19.83 37.58
CA VAL A 555 -7.92 20.12 38.37
C VAL A 555 -7.26 18.82 38.78
N GLY A 556 -5.94 18.76 38.69
CA GLY A 556 -5.17 17.57 39.04
C GLY A 556 -3.73 17.92 39.36
N LYS A 557 -3.04 17.03 40.09
CA LYS A 557 -1.61 17.16 40.35
C LYS A 557 -0.80 16.57 39.20
N LEU A 558 0.29 17.23 38.85
CA LEU A 558 1.20 16.86 37.77
C LEU A 558 2.48 16.23 38.31
N SER A 559 2.86 15.09 37.74
CA SER A 559 4.14 14.44 38.01
C SER A 559 4.99 14.37 36.74
N THR A 560 6.19 14.91 36.80
CA THR A 560 7.10 15.05 35.66
C THR A 560 8.31 14.12 35.75
N GLY A 561 8.73 13.57 34.63
CA GLY A 561 10.00 12.83 34.50
C GLY A 561 10.41 12.65 33.05
N ASP A 562 11.68 12.41 32.78
CA ASP A 562 12.25 12.42 31.41
C ASP A 562 11.96 11.14 30.59
N SER A 563 11.18 10.20 31.14
CA SER A 563 10.82 8.94 30.48
C SER A 563 9.34 8.90 30.11
N LEU A 564 9.03 8.54 28.87
CA LEU A 564 7.65 8.43 28.39
C LEU A 564 6.92 7.23 29.02
N ASP A 565 7.61 6.10 29.14
CA ASP A 565 7.13 4.93 29.88
C ASP A 565 7.09 5.17 31.40
N MET A 566 6.73 4.13 32.16
CA MET A 566 6.63 4.21 33.61
C MET A 566 7.22 2.95 34.24
N SER A 567 8.41 3.07 34.84
CA SER A 567 8.97 1.96 35.62
C SER A 567 8.21 1.79 36.94
N PRO A 568 8.33 0.63 37.62
CA PRO A 568 7.74 0.44 38.94
C PRO A 568 8.21 1.47 39.99
N GLN A 569 9.43 1.98 39.85
CA GLN A 569 9.97 3.02 40.71
C GLN A 569 9.32 4.38 40.44
N ASP A 570 9.04 4.69 39.17
CA ASP A 570 8.34 5.91 38.79
C ASP A 570 6.88 5.84 39.26
N GLU A 571 6.21 4.70 39.07
CA GLU A 571 4.84 4.45 39.55
C GLU A 571 4.72 4.69 41.06
N ALA A 572 5.67 4.18 41.85
CA ALA A 572 5.69 4.39 43.30
C ALA A 572 5.80 5.89 43.66
N SER A 573 6.67 6.64 42.98
CA SER A 573 6.84 8.08 43.21
C SER A 573 5.66 8.90 42.71
N ILE A 574 5.07 8.56 41.56
CA ILE A 574 3.86 9.19 41.02
C ILE A 574 2.68 8.97 41.99
N THR A 575 2.54 7.76 42.51
CA THR A 575 1.51 7.43 43.51
C THR A 575 1.72 8.21 44.81
N ALA A 576 2.97 8.30 45.30
CA ALA A 576 3.30 9.08 46.48
C ALA A 576 3.03 10.59 46.30
N ASN A 577 3.21 11.11 45.08
CA ASN A 577 2.86 12.49 44.72
C ASN A 577 1.34 12.70 44.53
N ASP A 578 0.54 11.63 44.56
CA ASP A 578 -0.91 11.66 44.34
C ASP A 578 -1.29 12.32 42.99
N ALA A 579 -0.50 12.03 41.95
CA ALA A 579 -0.64 12.67 40.65
C ALA A 579 -1.83 12.13 39.84
N THR A 580 -2.50 13.02 39.12
CA THR A 580 -3.59 12.70 38.17
C THR A 580 -3.08 12.65 36.74
N ILE A 581 -2.05 13.42 36.44
CA ILE A 581 -1.46 13.59 35.10
C ILE A 581 0.07 13.43 35.16
N LYS A 582 0.66 12.87 34.10
CA LYS A 582 2.09 12.61 33.93
C LYS A 582 2.62 13.29 32.67
N ASP A 583 3.73 14.02 32.77
CA ASP A 583 4.39 14.65 31.62
C ASP A 583 5.93 14.59 31.70
N MET A 584 6.61 15.29 30.80
CA MET A 584 8.07 15.29 30.69
C MET A 584 8.72 16.69 30.90
N GLU A 585 7.95 17.75 31.18
CA GLU A 585 8.48 19.12 31.21
C GLU A 585 8.01 19.96 32.42
N GLY A 586 6.78 19.77 32.89
CA GLY A 586 6.07 20.72 33.74
C GLY A 586 6.82 21.13 35.01
N ALA A 587 7.37 20.17 35.76
CA ALA A 587 8.10 20.46 36.99
C ALA A 587 9.40 21.25 36.74
N ALA A 588 10.02 21.11 35.58
CA ALA A 588 11.22 21.86 35.21
C ALA A 588 10.88 23.30 34.83
N VAL A 589 9.76 23.51 34.13
CA VAL A 589 9.22 24.85 33.87
C VAL A 589 8.86 25.53 35.20
N ALA A 590 8.14 24.84 36.08
CA ALA A 590 7.78 25.32 37.42
C ALA A 590 9.01 25.68 38.27
N TYR A 591 10.09 24.91 38.15
CA TYR A 591 11.36 25.19 38.81
C TYR A 591 11.94 26.54 38.37
N VAL A 592 12.04 26.77 37.06
CA VAL A 592 12.63 28.00 36.48
C VAL A 592 11.75 29.22 36.76
N THR A 593 10.44 29.12 36.59
CA THR A 593 9.51 30.24 36.85
C THR A 593 9.53 30.65 38.32
N ASN A 594 9.60 29.68 39.24
CA ASN A 594 9.75 29.95 40.67
C ASN A 594 11.12 30.59 41.04
N LEU A 595 12.20 30.22 40.34
CA LEU A 595 13.51 30.87 40.51
C LEU A 595 13.48 32.34 40.08
N LEU A 596 12.85 32.62 38.94
CA LEU A 596 12.78 33.95 38.34
C LEU A 596 11.56 34.78 38.79
N LYS A 597 10.74 34.23 39.69
CA LYS A 597 9.54 34.87 40.26
C LYS A 597 8.51 35.31 39.22
N VAL A 598 8.33 34.51 38.17
CA VAL A 598 7.29 34.69 37.16
C VAL A 598 6.13 33.73 37.44
N PRO A 599 4.87 34.21 37.52
CA PRO A 599 3.69 33.35 37.60
C PRO A 599 3.63 32.31 36.48
N ALA A 600 3.17 31.10 36.79
CA ALA A 600 3.02 30.04 35.80
C ALA A 600 1.76 29.21 36.02
N ILE A 601 1.03 28.93 34.93
CA ILE A 601 -0.09 27.99 34.89
C ILE A 601 0.22 26.85 33.92
N PHE A 602 -0.42 25.70 34.12
CA PHE A 602 -0.11 24.46 33.40
C PHE A 602 -1.40 23.86 32.86
N VAL A 603 -1.52 23.78 31.54
CA VAL A 603 -2.70 23.26 30.85
C VAL A 603 -2.32 21.96 30.16
N LYS A 604 -2.86 20.84 30.61
CA LYS A 604 -2.44 19.49 30.19
C LYS A 604 -3.60 18.70 29.63
N ALA A 605 -3.47 18.27 28.38
CA ALA A 605 -4.52 17.49 27.70
C ALA A 605 -4.15 16.01 27.64
N VAL A 606 -5.05 15.13 28.08
CA VAL A 606 -4.76 13.70 28.26
C VAL A 606 -4.80 12.95 26.93
N THR A 607 -3.65 12.45 26.47
CA THR A 607 -3.48 11.70 25.21
C THR A 607 -3.51 10.19 25.36
N ASP A 608 -3.13 9.70 26.53
CA ASP A 608 -2.95 8.28 26.85
C ASP A 608 -3.33 8.01 28.30
N ILE A 609 -3.82 6.81 28.58
CA ILE A 609 -4.15 6.33 29.92
C ILE A 609 -3.00 5.45 30.41
N VAL A 610 -2.24 5.97 31.37
CA VAL A 610 -0.98 5.35 31.85
C VAL A 610 -1.25 4.01 32.55
N ASP A 611 -2.37 3.89 33.25
CA ASP A 611 -2.87 2.68 33.91
C ASP A 611 -3.87 1.89 33.03
N GLY A 612 -3.78 2.06 31.71
CA GLY A 612 -4.65 1.43 30.72
C GLY A 612 -4.07 0.16 30.07
N ASP A 613 -4.87 -0.43 29.18
CA ASP A 613 -4.53 -1.69 28.51
C ASP A 613 -3.67 -1.53 27.23
N LYS A 614 -3.45 -0.29 26.78
CA LYS A 614 -2.72 0.03 25.54
C LYS A 614 -1.31 0.53 25.82
N PRO A 615 -0.34 0.28 24.93
CA PRO A 615 0.98 0.90 25.03
C PRO A 615 0.90 2.43 24.93
N THR A 616 1.48 3.13 25.91
CA THR A 616 1.47 4.60 26.01
C THR A 616 1.84 5.30 24.71
N SER A 617 2.96 4.91 24.07
CA SER A 617 3.43 5.54 22.83
C SER A 617 2.43 5.40 21.67
N GLU A 618 1.65 4.32 21.63
CA GLU A 618 0.70 4.06 20.55
C GLU A 618 -0.61 4.82 20.78
N GLU A 619 -1.12 4.82 22.02
CA GLU A 619 -2.32 5.58 22.37
C GLU A 619 -2.08 7.09 22.23
N PHE A 620 -0.89 7.55 22.61
CA PHE A 620 -0.40 8.89 22.35
C PHE A 620 -0.51 9.27 20.86
N LEU A 621 0.12 8.50 19.97
CA LEU A 621 0.11 8.78 18.53
C LEU A 621 -1.29 8.68 17.92
N GLN A 622 -2.12 7.75 18.40
CA GLN A 622 -3.49 7.57 17.93
C GLN A 622 -4.37 8.79 18.26
N ASN A 623 -4.21 9.35 19.45
CA ASN A 623 -5.11 10.39 19.96
C ASN A 623 -4.56 11.81 19.75
N LEU A 624 -3.27 11.96 19.43
CA LEU A 624 -2.55 13.23 19.36
C LEU A 624 -3.37 14.32 18.66
N ALA A 625 -3.80 14.08 17.42
CA ALA A 625 -4.52 15.10 16.62
C ALA A 625 -5.83 15.58 17.27
N ALA A 626 -6.63 14.67 17.83
CA ALA A 626 -7.90 15.01 18.47
C ALA A 626 -7.68 15.74 19.80
N VAL A 627 -6.69 15.31 20.58
CA VAL A 627 -6.39 15.89 21.89
C VAL A 627 -5.68 17.24 21.74
N THR A 628 -4.85 17.44 20.72
CA THR A 628 -4.29 18.76 20.40
C THR A 628 -5.36 19.77 20.02
N ALA A 629 -6.47 19.35 19.40
CA ALA A 629 -7.60 20.24 19.13
C ALA A 629 -8.35 20.63 20.42
N ALA A 630 -8.50 19.71 21.38
CA ALA A 630 -9.05 20.02 22.70
C ALA A 630 -8.13 20.96 23.49
N LEU A 631 -6.81 20.75 23.40
CA LEU A 631 -5.79 21.63 23.99
C LEU A 631 -5.86 23.03 23.37
N ASP A 632 -5.92 23.14 22.04
CA ASP A 632 -6.06 24.41 21.32
C ASP A 632 -7.30 25.19 21.79
N GLN A 633 -8.44 24.50 21.89
CA GLN A 633 -9.68 25.11 22.37
C GLN A 633 -9.52 25.63 23.81
N ALA A 634 -8.99 24.81 24.71
CA ALA A 634 -8.84 25.18 26.12
C ALA A 634 -7.85 26.34 26.31
N VAL A 635 -6.70 26.31 25.64
CA VAL A 635 -5.71 27.39 25.70
C VAL A 635 -6.28 28.67 25.08
N THR A 636 -7.07 28.57 23.99
CA THR A 636 -7.77 29.72 23.43
C THR A 636 -8.71 30.36 24.46
N GLN A 637 -9.52 29.56 25.14
CA GLN A 637 -10.43 30.04 26.19
C GLN A 637 -9.68 30.68 27.37
N VAL A 638 -8.52 30.11 27.76
CA VAL A 638 -7.66 30.70 28.79
C VAL A 638 -7.14 32.07 28.33
N VAL A 639 -6.56 32.17 27.13
CA VAL A 639 -6.04 33.45 26.60
C VAL A 639 -7.15 34.50 26.47
N ASP A 640 -8.33 34.09 26.00
CA ASP A 640 -9.51 34.97 25.94
C ASP A 640 -9.91 35.50 27.31
N PHE A 641 -9.85 34.65 28.35
CA PHE A 641 -10.13 35.04 29.72
C PHE A 641 -9.09 36.00 30.30
N LEU A 642 -7.81 35.83 29.95
CA LEU A 642 -6.71 36.69 30.42
C LEU A 642 -6.82 38.13 29.89
N ASN A 643 -7.44 38.33 28.71
CA ASN A 643 -7.46 39.63 28.08
C ASN A 643 -8.15 40.70 28.95
N GLY A 644 -7.43 41.78 29.25
CA GLY A 644 -7.92 42.89 30.07
C GLY A 644 -7.97 42.61 31.58
N LYS A 645 -7.37 41.50 32.06
CA LYS A 645 -7.32 41.14 33.48
C LYS A 645 -5.92 41.29 34.06
N SER A 646 -5.88 41.63 35.35
CA SER A 646 -4.67 41.56 36.18
C SER A 646 -4.48 40.16 36.76
N LEU A 647 -3.26 39.85 37.22
CA LEU A 647 -2.93 38.55 37.83
C LEU A 647 -3.81 38.19 39.05
N SER A 648 -4.32 39.19 39.79
CA SER A 648 -5.21 38.96 40.94
C SER A 648 -6.65 38.60 40.56
N GLU A 649 -7.04 38.81 39.30
CA GLU A 649 -8.39 38.55 38.79
C GLU A 649 -8.50 37.18 38.10
N LEU A 650 -7.41 36.41 38.10
CA LEU A 650 -7.32 35.12 37.43
C LEU A 650 -8.04 33.99 38.18
#